data_AF-A0A2S4V3F7-F1
#
_entry.id   AF-A0A2S4V3F7-F1
#
_cell.length_a   1.000
_cell.length_b   1.000
_cell.length_c   1.000
_cell.angle_alpha   90.00
_cell.angle_beta   90.00
_cell.angle_gamma   90.00
#
_symmetry.space_group_name_H-M   'P 1'
#
loop_
_entity.id
_entity.type
_entity.pdbx_description
1 polymer ?
#
loop_
_entity_poly.entity_id
_entity_poly.type
_entity_poly.pdbx_seq_one_letter_code
_entity_poly.pdbx_strand_id
1 'polypeptide(L)'
;MINDLHADKLAYNSDELRPQSPTQSPPPNYLQPSQASQQRQRRRHTTGRITFIDQPTSERKDSDTSVRPKSLQCISEQADIVQSRRPSFHLARNPEIARELVILLADSNEVTDEATLFPLEDDPTELAMTFRSTLTGIIMGIIGSAVGLLFIFKPVMVYLAPVFLQIMCMFLGRALALIPGGPKWWNPGPFSLKETVHSSIIAMAARNVAYSIIMLATEDLYFDQKSSALRSIGILLSTQMVGYGWGGLIAPILVHASATIFPHILPSAAFFYSVSREGKYAKKQISIFNKVFAGIGLYEIIPTYLMPALQGVSFPCLALPASTLITSLFGGVAPFEGLGFFELSFDWNIVGAGSPLAMPLFAQALQLVSVVITAFMFWPAYRYSWFGFGQKEEFPFLSVSLFRENGTLYPIKLITQNDTQLNQDQLGLPIYTSTNVLTQIFQTLAVSSSITHILLWQWPLILRAFKGASNNDKQKDPHRILVEASYPDLPFWVWYACLGVATTWALSMCYREDIITPYSLLISVGLSGYLREKFIFHINFEKKPRGKQITHILDADRLSMGFICAISGYTLPLNGSHAYVSTCRLDSEDTNGKYCSYSSATTSQALSAMSEMKIGQYAHMPPIAVAAAQATGMFVGVIVNYFVLQGLLNSQREALLLPNGNGFYSGTIVQNYGASAIAWGKFSHQLYAWGGRYFSVPLALGYGLCLPIPFYLIHKLWPHPHLKDFNIPLVCGFVALSSLGVSAGRTMNILVGLASQLWARRYYPAWFYKYNYVISAALDGGTQIIILLLSLTVQGGVGPLLKLQIPSYFLNPSYPMPRDYCYLRNTHPHPVPPNSTG
;
A
#
# COMPACT_ATOMS: atom_id res chain seq x y z
N MET A 1 -49.14 18.89 55.91
CA MET A 1 -49.96 18.29 56.98
C MET A 1 -49.11 17.23 57.67
N ILE A 2 -48.62 17.60 58.86
CA ILE A 2 -48.43 16.76 60.06
C ILE A 2 -47.35 15.66 59.91
N ASN A 3 -46.09 15.94 60.28
CA ASN A 3 -45.47 15.81 61.64
C ASN A 3 -44.85 14.42 61.81
N ASP A 4 -43.76 14.14 62.52
CA ASP A 4 -42.80 14.80 63.41
C ASP A 4 -41.63 13.78 63.52
N LEU A 5 -40.40 14.01 64.02
CA LEU A 5 -39.96 14.64 65.25
C LEU A 5 -38.41 14.84 65.19
N HIS A 6 -37.95 16.02 65.61
CA HIS A 6 -36.81 16.34 66.50
C HIS A 6 -35.42 15.68 66.31
N ALA A 7 -34.26 16.29 66.60
CA ALA A 7 -33.71 17.59 67.01
C ALA A 7 -32.17 17.32 67.02
N ASP A 8 -31.23 18.19 66.70
CA ASP A 8 -30.89 19.44 67.39
C ASP A 8 -29.87 20.26 66.56
N LYS A 9 -29.84 21.57 66.82
CA LYS A 9 -29.17 22.63 66.08
C LYS A 9 -27.78 23.00 66.63
N LEU A 10 -27.08 23.80 65.81
CA LEU A 10 -26.10 24.88 66.10
C LEU A 10 -24.63 24.52 65.79
N ALA A 11 -23.78 25.36 65.20
CA ALA A 11 -23.91 26.58 64.36
C ALA A 11 -22.47 26.95 63.89
N TYR A 12 -22.41 27.79 62.84
CA TYR A 12 -21.50 28.94 62.68
C TYR A 12 -20.45 28.93 61.54
N ASN A 13 -20.52 30.03 60.77
CA ASN A 13 -19.67 30.50 59.67
C ASN A 13 -18.36 31.15 60.17
N SER A 14 -17.36 31.29 59.30
CA SER A 14 -16.70 32.57 58.91
C SER A 14 -15.18 32.44 58.64
N ASP A 15 -14.79 32.81 57.41
CA ASP A 15 -13.68 33.67 56.99
C ASP A 15 -12.21 33.53 57.48
N GLU A 16 -11.35 33.52 56.44
CA GLU A 16 -10.04 34.21 56.28
C GLU A 16 -8.73 33.75 57.00
N LEU A 17 -7.65 33.90 56.21
CA LEU A 17 -6.21 34.03 56.50
C LEU A 17 -5.26 32.81 56.43
N ARG A 18 -4.30 32.92 55.50
CA ARG A 18 -3.04 32.16 55.33
C ARG A 18 -2.03 32.46 56.49
N PRO A 19 -0.77 31.97 56.44
CA PRO A 19 -0.27 30.58 56.45
C PRO A 19 0.81 30.38 57.56
N GLN A 20 1.11 29.15 57.98
CA GLN A 20 2.44 28.73 58.47
C GLN A 20 2.48 27.21 58.74
N SER A 21 3.62 26.58 58.46
CA SER A 21 3.99 25.20 58.84
C SER A 21 5.26 25.26 59.73
N PRO A 22 5.82 24.18 60.32
CA PRO A 22 5.31 22.83 60.63
C PRO A 22 5.63 22.38 62.09
N THR A 23 4.97 21.33 62.62
CA THR A 23 5.57 20.33 63.57
C THR A 23 4.66 19.10 63.75
N GLN A 24 5.23 17.99 64.24
CA GLN A 24 4.95 16.58 63.88
C GLN A 24 3.83 15.84 64.67
N SER A 25 2.98 15.08 63.92
CA SER A 25 2.40 13.70 64.10
C SER A 25 1.65 13.25 65.39
N PRO A 26 0.81 12.16 65.41
CA PRO A 26 0.23 11.26 64.37
C PRO A 26 -1.33 11.05 64.51
N PRO A 27 -1.95 9.90 64.10
CA PRO A 27 -2.65 9.53 62.84
C PRO A 27 -4.23 9.59 62.97
N PRO A 28 -5.11 9.25 61.96
CA PRO A 28 -5.36 7.88 61.47
C PRO A 28 -5.79 7.71 59.98
N ASN A 29 -5.83 6.43 59.61
CA ASN A 29 -6.16 5.78 58.33
C ASN A 29 -7.37 6.30 57.55
N TYR A 30 -7.18 6.52 56.24
CA TYR A 30 -8.23 6.34 55.22
C TYR A 30 -7.81 5.24 54.24
N LEU A 31 -8.73 4.30 54.04
CA LEU A 31 -8.61 3.09 53.21
C LEU A 31 -8.16 3.39 51.77
N GLN A 32 -7.06 2.76 51.35
CA GLN A 32 -6.66 2.70 49.94
C GLN A 32 -7.61 1.75 49.16
N PRO A 33 -7.92 2.04 47.88
CA PRO A 33 -8.67 1.11 47.04
C PRO A 33 -7.84 -0.16 46.77
N SER A 34 -8.48 -1.32 46.87
CA SER A 34 -7.86 -2.64 46.67
C SER A 34 -7.08 -2.75 45.34
N GLN A 35 -5.94 -3.46 45.36
CA GLN A 35 -5.05 -3.70 44.21
C GLN A 35 -5.76 -4.26 42.96
N ALA A 36 -6.94 -4.85 43.10
CA ALA A 36 -7.76 -5.35 42.00
C ALA A 36 -8.29 -4.24 41.07
N SER A 37 -8.59 -3.04 41.59
CA SER A 37 -9.05 -1.91 40.76
C SER A 37 -7.90 -1.28 39.96
N GLN A 38 -6.71 -1.18 40.57
CA GLN A 38 -5.49 -0.73 39.88
C GLN A 38 -5.02 -1.73 38.81
N GLN A 39 -5.16 -3.04 39.04
CA GLN A 39 -4.89 -4.06 38.00
C GLN A 39 -5.89 -3.99 36.84
N ARG A 40 -7.15 -3.62 37.09
CA ARG A 40 -8.15 -3.43 36.02
C ARG A 40 -7.87 -2.20 35.16
N GLN A 41 -7.29 -1.14 35.73
CA GLN A 41 -6.79 0.03 34.99
C GLN A 41 -5.51 -0.29 34.20
N ARG A 42 -4.57 -1.06 34.75
CA ARG A 42 -3.35 -1.48 34.02
C ARG A 42 -3.61 -2.41 32.84
N ARG A 43 -4.71 -3.20 32.83
CA ARG A 43 -5.13 -4.02 31.67
C ARG A 43 -5.67 -3.22 30.48
N ARG A 44 -5.84 -1.89 30.59
CA ARG A 44 -6.32 -1.05 29.49
C ARG A 44 -5.21 -0.41 28.65
N HIS A 45 -3.96 -0.45 29.10
CA HIS A 45 -2.84 0.24 28.45
C HIS A 45 -1.77 -0.72 27.95
N THR A 46 -2.06 -1.41 26.85
CA THR A 46 -1.04 -2.07 26.01
C THR A 46 -1.40 -1.85 24.55
N THR A 47 -1.22 -0.61 24.11
CA THR A 47 -1.05 -0.23 22.70
C THR A 47 0.40 0.18 22.55
N GLY A 48 1.06 -0.25 21.45
CA GLY A 48 2.51 -0.16 21.21
C GLY A 48 3.14 1.10 21.79
N ARG A 49 4.08 0.90 22.73
CA ARG A 49 4.70 1.99 23.48
C ARG A 49 6.00 2.37 22.82
N ILE A 50 6.10 3.61 22.34
CA ILE A 50 7.37 4.30 22.12
C ILE A 50 7.57 5.19 23.34
N THR A 51 8.46 4.82 24.24
CA THR A 51 8.91 5.67 25.35
C THR A 51 10.30 6.20 25.07
N PHE A 52 10.44 7.53 25.07
CA PHE A 52 11.72 8.20 25.28
C PHE A 52 11.81 8.51 26.78
N ILE A 53 12.85 8.03 27.45
CA ILE A 53 13.19 8.43 28.82
C ILE A 53 14.43 9.30 28.73
N ASP A 54 14.30 10.54 29.20
CA ASP A 54 15.43 11.44 29.48
C ASP A 54 16.33 10.84 30.56
N GLN A 55 17.63 11.11 30.41
CA GLN A 55 18.78 10.65 31.22
C GLN A 55 18.47 10.24 32.68
N PRO A 56 18.95 9.06 33.15
CA PRO A 56 19.01 8.82 34.59
C PRO A 56 20.28 9.45 35.17
N THR A 57 20.09 10.39 36.09
CA THR A 57 21.10 10.82 37.06
C THR A 57 21.05 9.90 38.29
N SER A 58 22.24 9.51 38.76
CA SER A 58 22.64 8.95 40.07
C SER A 58 22.05 7.63 40.59
N GLU A 59 22.98 6.70 40.86
CA GLU A 59 23.06 5.72 41.97
C GLU A 59 21.80 5.36 42.79
N ARG A 60 21.41 4.06 42.79
CA ARG A 60 21.46 3.19 44.00
C ARG A 60 20.88 1.77 43.82
N LYS A 61 21.66 0.82 44.37
CA LYS A 61 21.38 -0.38 45.19
C LYS A 61 20.32 -1.42 44.79
N ASP A 62 20.84 -2.64 44.64
CA ASP A 62 20.14 -3.92 44.65
C ASP A 62 19.27 -4.14 45.89
N SER A 63 18.01 -4.54 45.67
CA SER A 63 17.25 -5.60 46.34
C SER A 63 15.74 -5.36 46.16
N ASP A 64 15.07 -6.23 45.40
CA ASP A 64 13.85 -6.91 45.84
C ASP A 64 13.28 -7.82 44.75
N THR A 65 12.97 -9.05 45.16
CA THR A 65 12.27 -10.09 44.40
C THR A 65 10.92 -9.59 43.87
N SER A 66 10.77 -9.48 42.55
CA SER A 66 9.50 -9.11 41.91
C SER A 66 8.94 -10.23 41.04
N VAL A 67 7.68 -10.57 41.31
CA VAL A 67 6.85 -11.52 40.57
C VAL A 67 6.65 -11.02 39.14
N ARG A 68 7.09 -11.80 38.14
CA ARG A 68 6.99 -11.45 36.71
C ARG A 68 5.53 -11.29 36.25
N PRO A 69 5.21 -10.29 35.41
CA PRO A 69 3.91 -10.17 34.77
C PRO A 69 3.67 -11.30 33.74
N LYS A 70 2.42 -11.78 33.63
CA LYS A 70 2.03 -12.92 32.77
C LYS A 70 2.36 -12.76 31.27
N SER A 71 2.58 -11.53 30.77
CA SER A 71 3.05 -11.30 29.38
C SER A 71 4.50 -11.74 29.16
N LEU A 72 5.33 -11.69 30.20
CA LEU A 72 6.73 -12.13 30.18
C LEU A 72 6.88 -13.65 30.45
N GLN A 73 5.82 -14.34 30.90
CA GLN A 73 5.83 -15.81 30.98
C GLN A 73 5.81 -16.48 29.59
N CYS A 74 5.32 -15.79 28.56
CA CYS A 74 5.38 -16.26 27.17
C CYS A 74 6.82 -16.40 26.66
N ILE A 75 7.74 -15.54 27.13
CA ILE A 75 9.15 -15.53 26.70
C ILE A 75 9.92 -16.65 27.39
N SER A 76 9.60 -16.99 28.65
CA SER A 76 10.25 -18.11 29.35
C SER A 76 9.87 -19.48 28.78
N GLU A 77 8.62 -19.68 28.34
CA GLU A 77 8.23 -20.93 27.66
C GLU A 77 8.89 -21.08 26.27
N GLN A 78 9.22 -19.96 25.60
CA GLN A 78 9.99 -19.98 24.35
C GLN A 78 11.49 -20.22 24.61
N ALA A 79 12.04 -19.72 25.71
CA ALA A 79 13.42 -19.97 26.12
C ALA A 79 13.66 -21.44 26.54
N ASP A 80 12.68 -22.08 27.20
CA ASP A 80 12.80 -23.47 27.66
C ASP A 80 12.72 -24.50 26.50
N ILE A 81 12.13 -24.14 25.35
CA ILE A 81 12.08 -25.00 24.17
C ILE A 81 13.43 -25.02 23.41
N VAL A 82 14.19 -23.92 23.47
CA VAL A 82 15.51 -23.77 22.82
C VAL A 82 16.57 -24.67 23.47
N GLN A 83 16.41 -25.08 24.73
CA GLN A 83 17.37 -25.97 25.41
C GLN A 83 17.28 -27.46 25.00
N SER A 84 16.25 -27.90 24.27
CA SER A 84 15.99 -29.33 24.04
C SER A 84 16.61 -29.94 22.77
N ARG A 85 17.31 -29.16 21.93
CA ARG A 85 18.19 -29.68 20.87
C ARG A 85 19.50 -28.94 20.93
N ARG A 86 20.62 -29.67 21.01
CA ARG A 86 21.95 -29.08 20.81
C ARG A 86 21.94 -28.36 19.46
N PRO A 87 22.10 -27.02 19.42
CA PRO A 87 22.13 -26.31 18.16
C PRO A 87 23.51 -26.51 17.54
N SER A 88 23.57 -27.24 16.42
CA SER A 88 24.73 -27.23 15.52
C SER A 88 24.76 -25.88 14.81
N PHE A 89 25.26 -24.85 15.51
CA PHE A 89 25.52 -23.53 14.95
C PHE A 89 26.72 -23.62 13.97
N HIS A 90 26.47 -23.48 12.68
CA HIS A 90 27.53 -23.40 11.67
C HIS A 90 27.87 -21.92 11.37
N LEU A 91 29.05 -21.51 11.84
CA LEU A 91 29.92 -20.37 11.44
C LEU A 91 29.28 -19.19 10.67
N ALA A 92 28.75 -18.21 11.40
CA ALA A 92 28.69 -16.83 10.90
C ALA A 92 30.12 -16.26 10.74
N ARG A 93 30.30 -15.24 9.90
CA ARG A 93 31.62 -14.61 9.68
C ARG A 93 32.24 -14.04 10.96
N ASN A 94 31.42 -13.70 11.95
CA ASN A 94 31.84 -13.33 13.31
C ASN A 94 30.74 -13.69 14.35
N PRO A 95 30.72 -14.92 14.88
CA PRO A 95 29.55 -15.49 15.58
C PRO A 95 29.35 -14.96 17.02
N GLU A 96 30.41 -14.53 17.70
CA GLU A 96 30.32 -14.05 19.08
C GLU A 96 29.64 -12.67 19.17
N ILE A 97 29.99 -11.76 18.27
CA ILE A 97 29.46 -10.39 18.22
C ILE A 97 27.97 -10.38 17.85
N ALA A 98 27.58 -11.19 16.86
CA ALA A 98 26.18 -11.30 16.45
C ALA A 98 25.30 -11.86 17.59
N ARG A 99 25.82 -12.82 18.35
CA ARG A 99 25.08 -13.50 19.42
C ARG A 99 24.87 -12.59 20.63
N GLU A 100 25.91 -11.89 21.07
CA GLU A 100 25.82 -10.96 22.19
C GLU A 100 24.91 -9.77 21.83
N LEU A 101 25.03 -9.23 20.61
CA LEU A 101 24.25 -8.09 20.14
C LEU A 101 22.77 -8.44 19.95
N VAL A 102 22.44 -9.61 19.42
CA VAL A 102 21.04 -10.05 19.22
C VAL A 102 20.35 -10.30 20.57
N ILE A 103 21.03 -10.94 21.53
CA ILE A 103 20.46 -11.20 22.86
C ILE A 103 20.28 -9.88 23.64
N LEU A 104 21.26 -8.98 23.58
CA LEU A 104 21.16 -7.65 24.22
C LEU A 104 20.08 -6.76 23.60
N LEU A 105 19.83 -6.89 22.29
CA LEU A 105 18.77 -6.14 21.60
C LEU A 105 17.38 -6.74 21.83
N ALA A 106 17.26 -8.06 21.91
CA ALA A 106 15.99 -8.74 22.19
C ALA A 106 15.47 -8.46 23.62
N ASP A 107 16.37 -8.19 24.57
CA ASP A 107 16.01 -7.81 25.95
C ASP A 107 15.69 -6.31 26.10
N SER A 108 15.89 -5.52 25.04
CA SER A 108 15.59 -4.08 25.05
C SER A 108 14.10 -3.83 24.76
N ASN A 109 13.44 -3.05 25.61
CA ASN A 109 12.03 -2.63 25.48
C ASN A 109 11.73 -1.78 24.21
N GLU A 110 12.71 -1.56 23.32
CA GLU A 110 12.59 -0.77 22.09
C GLU A 110 12.26 -1.61 20.85
N VAL A 111 12.44 -2.94 20.88
CA VAL A 111 12.08 -3.82 19.75
C VAL A 111 10.58 -4.08 19.76
N THR A 112 9.94 -3.87 18.61
CA THR A 112 8.50 -4.10 18.46
C THR A 112 8.18 -5.60 18.55
N ASP A 113 7.11 -5.97 19.26
CA ASP A 113 6.65 -7.36 19.43
C ASP A 113 6.44 -8.12 18.10
N GLU A 114 6.26 -7.40 17.01
CA GLU A 114 6.04 -7.95 15.66
C GLU A 114 7.37 -8.28 14.96
N ALA A 115 8.45 -7.56 15.25
CA ALA A 115 9.79 -7.84 14.72
C ALA A 115 10.42 -9.09 15.37
N THR A 116 9.98 -9.49 16.56
CA THR A 116 10.43 -10.74 17.24
C THR A 116 9.59 -11.97 16.87
N LEU A 117 8.63 -11.81 15.95
CA LEU A 117 7.76 -12.90 15.51
C LEU A 117 8.53 -14.03 14.81
N PHE A 118 9.61 -13.67 14.11
CA PHE A 118 10.42 -14.58 13.32
C PHE A 118 11.66 -15.02 14.11
N PRO A 119 12.14 -16.27 13.91
CA PRO A 119 13.34 -16.73 14.60
C PRO A 119 14.55 -15.87 14.22
N LEU A 120 15.48 -15.71 15.16
CA LEU A 120 16.73 -14.98 14.97
C LEU A 120 17.90 -15.96 14.74
N GLU A 121 17.64 -16.99 13.94
CA GLU A 121 18.58 -18.06 13.60
C GLU A 121 18.70 -18.15 12.08
N ASP A 122 19.93 -18.25 11.58
CA ASP A 122 20.23 -18.34 10.16
C ASP A 122 21.24 -19.47 9.89
N ASP A 123 21.01 -20.27 8.84
CA ASP A 123 21.95 -21.27 8.36
C ASP A 123 22.65 -20.76 7.09
N PRO A 124 23.93 -20.34 7.17
CA PRO A 124 24.65 -19.79 6.03
C PRO A 124 25.01 -20.84 4.97
N THR A 125 24.87 -22.14 5.27
CA THR A 125 25.19 -23.22 4.33
C THR A 125 24.08 -23.49 3.31
N GLU A 126 22.85 -23.04 3.60
CA GLU A 126 21.73 -23.15 2.67
C GLU A 126 21.94 -22.26 1.43
N LEU A 127 21.96 -22.89 0.25
CA LEU A 127 22.03 -22.17 -1.02
C LEU A 127 20.73 -21.42 -1.26
N ALA A 128 20.83 -20.13 -1.59
CA ALA A 128 19.70 -19.28 -1.95
C ALA A 128 19.47 -19.24 -3.47
N MET A 129 20.53 -18.96 -4.22
CA MET A 129 20.50 -18.80 -5.67
C MET A 129 21.02 -20.08 -6.33
N THR A 130 20.10 -20.89 -6.85
CA THR A 130 20.40 -22.13 -7.58
C THR A 130 19.71 -22.07 -8.93
N PHE A 131 20.17 -22.88 -9.88
CA PHE A 131 19.55 -22.90 -11.21
C PHE A 131 18.05 -23.19 -11.12
N ARG A 132 17.65 -24.18 -10.29
CA ARG A 132 16.24 -24.54 -10.11
C ARG A 132 15.42 -23.44 -9.43
N SER A 133 15.97 -22.69 -8.46
CA SER A 133 15.24 -21.62 -7.81
C SER A 133 15.01 -20.45 -8.78
N THR A 134 16.02 -20.10 -9.59
CA THR A 134 15.88 -19.09 -10.64
C THR A 134 14.90 -19.55 -11.73
N LEU A 135 14.98 -20.80 -12.22
CA LEU A 135 14.05 -21.33 -13.21
C LEU A 135 12.60 -21.32 -12.71
N THR A 136 12.38 -21.78 -11.47
CA THR A 136 11.06 -21.75 -10.82
C THR A 136 10.51 -20.33 -10.75
N GLY A 137 11.36 -19.38 -10.33
CA GLY A 137 11.02 -17.97 -10.27
C GLY A 137 10.68 -17.37 -11.62
N ILE A 138 11.41 -17.72 -12.69
CA ILE A 138 11.13 -17.25 -14.06
C ILE A 138 9.80 -17.79 -14.56
N ILE A 139 9.54 -19.09 -14.42
CA ILE A 139 8.27 -19.72 -14.86
C ILE A 139 7.09 -19.05 -14.14
N MET A 140 7.17 -18.93 -12.81
CA MET A 140 6.11 -18.30 -12.02
C MET A 140 6.03 -16.79 -12.26
N GLY A 141 7.15 -16.14 -12.58
CA GLY A 141 7.19 -14.74 -12.96
C GLY A 141 6.51 -14.46 -14.29
N ILE A 142 6.64 -15.34 -15.28
CA ILE A 142 5.91 -15.24 -16.56
C ILE A 142 4.41 -15.33 -16.32
N ILE A 143 3.96 -16.33 -15.54
CA ILE A 143 2.54 -16.50 -15.20
C ILE A 143 2.04 -15.31 -14.40
N GLY A 144 2.78 -14.91 -13.36
CA GLY A 144 2.42 -13.81 -12.47
C GLY A 144 2.34 -12.46 -13.18
N SER A 145 3.26 -12.18 -14.10
CA SER A 145 3.23 -10.97 -14.93
C SER A 145 2.06 -10.97 -15.90
N ALA A 146 1.81 -12.07 -16.62
CA ALA A 146 0.70 -12.17 -17.56
C ALA A 146 -0.67 -12.01 -16.88
N VAL A 147 -0.89 -12.75 -15.79
CA VAL A 147 -2.12 -12.66 -15.00
C VAL A 147 -2.27 -11.28 -14.35
N GLY A 148 -1.19 -10.74 -13.78
CA GLY A 148 -1.18 -9.42 -13.17
C GLY A 148 -1.61 -8.32 -14.14
N LEU A 149 -1.11 -8.35 -15.38
CA LEU A 149 -1.51 -7.39 -16.41
C LEU A 149 -2.96 -7.57 -16.84
N LEU A 150 -3.42 -8.80 -17.05
CA LEU A 150 -4.81 -9.07 -17.44
C LEU A 150 -5.82 -8.59 -16.39
N PHE A 151 -5.48 -8.71 -15.10
CA PHE A 151 -6.37 -8.29 -14.02
C PHE A 151 -6.50 -6.77 -13.88
N ILE A 152 -5.54 -5.99 -14.37
CA ILE A 152 -5.64 -4.52 -14.43
C ILE A 152 -6.76 -4.11 -15.39
N PHE A 153 -6.91 -4.79 -16.53
CA PHE A 153 -7.93 -4.47 -17.52
C PHE A 153 -9.30 -5.09 -17.22
N LYS A 154 -9.52 -5.70 -16.06
CA LYS A 154 -10.85 -6.16 -15.66
C LYS A 154 -11.72 -4.98 -15.17
N PRO A 155 -13.07 -5.04 -15.32
CA PRO A 155 -13.98 -4.03 -14.79
C PRO A 155 -13.81 -3.78 -13.29
N VAL A 156 -13.60 -4.85 -12.52
CA VAL A 156 -13.18 -4.79 -11.12
C VAL A 156 -11.72 -5.23 -11.06
N MET A 157 -10.84 -4.32 -10.65
CA MET A 157 -9.41 -4.62 -10.55
C MET A 157 -9.18 -5.73 -9.52
N VAL A 158 -8.46 -6.76 -9.93
CA VAL A 158 -8.06 -7.86 -9.04
C VAL A 158 -6.54 -7.81 -8.86
N TYR A 159 -6.06 -7.90 -7.64
CA TYR A 159 -4.62 -7.96 -7.38
C TYR A 159 -4.21 -9.39 -7.09
N LEU A 160 -3.27 -9.92 -7.87
CA LEU A 160 -2.72 -11.25 -7.63
C LEU A 160 -1.95 -11.25 -6.30
N ALA A 161 -2.38 -11.98 -5.28
CA ALA A 161 -1.70 -11.95 -3.97
C ALA A 161 -0.26 -12.50 -4.03
N PRO A 162 0.72 -11.91 -3.32
CA PRO A 162 2.09 -12.43 -3.27
C PRO A 162 2.19 -13.85 -2.73
N VAL A 163 1.38 -14.17 -1.71
CA VAL A 163 1.36 -15.48 -1.06
C VAL A 163 0.97 -16.59 -2.04
N PHE A 164 0.07 -16.32 -2.98
CA PHE A 164 -0.26 -17.30 -4.02
C PHE A 164 0.98 -17.69 -4.85
N LEU A 165 1.75 -16.70 -5.31
CA LEU A 165 2.98 -16.96 -6.06
C LEU A 165 4.00 -17.72 -5.21
N GLN A 166 4.12 -17.39 -3.92
CA GLN A 166 5.01 -18.09 -2.99
C GLN A 166 4.66 -19.57 -2.84
N ILE A 167 3.37 -19.88 -2.71
CA ILE A 167 2.86 -21.24 -2.63
C ILE A 167 3.17 -22.00 -3.93
N MET A 168 2.94 -21.38 -5.09
CA MET A 168 3.22 -21.99 -6.39
C MET A 168 4.73 -22.21 -6.63
N CYS A 169 5.58 -21.24 -6.27
CA CYS A 169 7.03 -21.38 -6.31
C CYS A 169 7.51 -22.53 -5.43
N MET A 170 6.94 -22.69 -4.23
CA MET A 170 7.26 -23.80 -3.35
C MET A 170 6.85 -25.15 -3.96
N PHE A 171 5.63 -25.28 -4.49
CA PHE A 171 5.17 -26.54 -5.10
C PHE A 171 6.00 -26.92 -6.33
N LEU A 172 6.22 -25.96 -7.24
CA LEU A 172 7.01 -26.20 -8.44
C LEU A 172 8.48 -26.48 -8.10
N GLY A 173 9.06 -25.75 -7.15
CA GLY A 173 10.44 -25.96 -6.71
C GLY A 173 10.65 -27.34 -6.07
N ARG A 174 9.70 -27.79 -5.23
CA ARG A 174 9.70 -29.15 -4.68
C ARG A 174 9.51 -30.22 -5.76
N ALA A 175 8.63 -29.99 -6.73
CA ALA A 175 8.44 -30.90 -7.86
C ALA A 175 9.72 -31.04 -8.69
N LEU A 176 10.42 -29.94 -8.97
CA LEU A 176 11.71 -29.94 -9.67
C LEU A 176 12.82 -30.62 -8.84
N ALA A 177 12.76 -30.55 -7.51
CA ALA A 177 13.70 -31.25 -6.63
C ALA A 177 13.51 -32.78 -6.64
N LEU A 178 12.32 -33.29 -6.99
CA LEU A 178 12.05 -34.72 -7.11
C LEU A 178 12.69 -35.36 -8.35
N ILE A 179 13.15 -34.57 -9.33
CA ILE A 179 13.78 -35.10 -10.56
C ILE A 179 15.15 -35.69 -10.20
N PRO A 180 15.33 -37.03 -10.24
CA PRO A 180 16.59 -37.67 -9.89
C PRO A 180 17.59 -37.58 -11.05
N GLY A 181 18.89 -37.59 -10.74
CA GLY A 181 19.97 -37.75 -11.74
C GLY A 181 20.55 -36.48 -12.35
N GLY A 182 20.26 -35.30 -11.79
CA GLY A 182 20.90 -34.05 -12.22
C GLY A 182 22.31 -33.85 -11.63
N PRO A 183 23.21 -33.12 -12.32
CA PRO A 183 24.48 -32.69 -11.73
C PRO A 183 24.25 -31.77 -10.52
N LYS A 184 25.22 -31.69 -9.60
CA LYS A 184 25.10 -30.91 -8.33
C LYS A 184 24.73 -29.43 -8.53
N TRP A 185 25.01 -28.85 -9.69
CA TRP A 185 24.62 -27.46 -10.02
C TRP A 185 23.13 -27.32 -10.38
N TRP A 186 22.46 -28.39 -10.82
CA TRP A 186 21.03 -28.43 -11.14
C TRP A 186 20.19 -28.80 -9.91
N ASN A 187 20.56 -29.90 -9.24
CA ASN A 187 19.85 -30.41 -8.07
C ASN A 187 20.85 -30.64 -6.92
N PRO A 188 21.10 -29.63 -6.08
CA PRO A 188 22.07 -29.73 -4.99
C PRO A 188 21.58 -30.53 -3.77
N GLY A 189 20.27 -30.78 -3.64
CA GLY A 189 19.68 -31.42 -2.46
C GLY A 189 18.18 -31.13 -2.30
N PRO A 190 17.58 -31.27 -1.11
CA PRO A 190 16.18 -30.87 -0.88
C PRO A 190 15.96 -29.38 -1.18
N PHE A 191 14.76 -28.99 -1.61
CA PHE A 191 14.44 -27.59 -1.91
C PHE A 191 14.37 -26.77 -0.62
N SER A 192 15.29 -25.83 -0.44
CA SER A 192 15.49 -25.08 0.81
C SER A 192 14.47 -23.95 0.97
N LEU A 193 14.42 -23.38 2.19
CA LEU A 193 13.65 -22.17 2.45
C LEU A 193 14.17 -21.01 1.60
N LYS A 194 15.49 -20.81 1.56
CA LYS A 194 16.12 -19.71 0.82
C LYS A 194 15.88 -19.80 -0.69
N GLU A 195 15.85 -21.01 -1.26
CA GLU A 195 15.47 -21.21 -2.67
C GLU A 195 14.00 -20.85 -2.93
N THR A 196 13.11 -21.19 -2.00
CA THR A 196 11.69 -20.82 -2.07
C THR A 196 11.53 -19.29 -2.02
N VAL A 197 12.25 -18.62 -1.13
CA VAL A 197 12.20 -17.16 -1.00
C VAL A 197 12.80 -16.49 -2.24
N HIS A 198 13.94 -16.96 -2.75
CA HIS A 198 14.58 -16.45 -3.97
C HIS A 198 13.64 -16.53 -5.18
N SER A 199 13.07 -17.70 -5.43
CA SER A 199 12.12 -17.91 -6.53
C SER A 199 10.86 -17.07 -6.38
N SER A 200 10.36 -16.91 -5.14
CA SER A 200 9.20 -16.08 -4.85
C SER A 200 9.45 -14.59 -5.09
N ILE A 201 10.64 -14.07 -4.74
CA ILE A 201 11.00 -12.66 -5.00
C ILE A 201 11.06 -12.40 -6.52
N ILE A 202 11.62 -13.33 -7.32
CA ILE A 202 11.59 -13.22 -8.79
C ILE A 202 10.14 -13.13 -9.29
N ALA A 203 9.27 -14.01 -8.82
CA ALA A 203 7.87 -14.03 -9.26
C ALA A 203 7.09 -12.78 -8.82
N MET A 204 7.31 -12.30 -7.58
CA MET A 204 6.70 -11.09 -7.04
C MET A 204 7.15 -9.84 -7.78
N ALA A 205 8.45 -9.72 -8.07
CA ALA A 205 9.01 -8.61 -8.84
C ALA A 205 8.47 -8.58 -10.27
N ALA A 206 8.30 -9.75 -10.91
CA ALA A 206 7.71 -9.87 -12.25
C ALA A 206 6.21 -9.53 -12.29
N ARG A 207 5.46 -9.90 -11.25
CA ARG A 207 4.03 -9.58 -11.09
C ARG A 207 3.75 -8.08 -11.05
N ASN A 208 4.68 -7.27 -10.53
CA ASN A 208 4.49 -5.83 -10.38
C ASN A 208 4.53 -5.13 -11.76
N VAL A 209 3.36 -4.99 -12.38
CA VAL A 209 3.17 -4.36 -13.68
C VAL A 209 3.58 -2.88 -13.61
N ALA A 210 4.44 -2.46 -14.55
CA ALA A 210 4.87 -1.08 -14.65
C ALA A 210 3.68 -0.17 -15.02
N TYR A 211 3.42 0.88 -14.24
CA TYR A 211 2.32 1.82 -14.47
C TYR A 211 2.37 2.46 -15.89
N SER A 212 3.57 2.62 -16.45
CA SER A 212 3.82 3.09 -17.82
C SER A 212 3.14 2.24 -18.91
N ILE A 213 2.67 1.04 -18.60
CA ILE A 213 1.92 0.22 -19.56
C ILE A 213 0.56 0.83 -19.91
N ILE A 214 -0.08 1.52 -18.95
CA ILE A 214 -1.35 2.20 -19.17
C ILE A 214 -1.13 3.39 -20.11
N MET A 215 0.00 4.08 -19.98
CA MET A 215 0.41 5.12 -20.91
C MET A 215 0.55 4.58 -22.34
N LEU A 216 1.29 3.47 -22.53
CA LEU A 216 1.44 2.83 -23.85
C LEU A 216 0.10 2.37 -24.44
N ALA A 217 -0.78 1.80 -23.61
CA ALA A 217 -2.13 1.42 -24.01
C ALA A 217 -2.96 2.64 -24.45
N THR A 218 -2.82 3.76 -23.75
CA THR A 218 -3.52 5.01 -24.07
C THR A 218 -3.00 5.61 -25.38
N GLU A 219 -1.69 5.57 -25.62
CA GLU A 219 -1.08 6.01 -26.89
C GLU A 219 -1.66 5.27 -28.10
N ASP A 220 -1.82 3.94 -28.01
CA ASP A 220 -2.37 3.14 -29.12
C ASP A 220 -3.90 3.27 -29.24
N LEU A 221 -4.63 3.38 -28.13
CA LEU A 221 -6.11 3.40 -28.14
C LEU A 221 -6.72 4.79 -28.42
N TYR A 222 -6.15 5.84 -27.85
CA TYR A 222 -6.71 7.19 -27.88
C TYR A 222 -5.94 8.14 -28.79
N PHE A 223 -4.63 7.95 -28.95
CA PHE A 223 -3.78 8.81 -29.78
C PHE A 223 -3.42 8.16 -31.13
N ASP A 224 -3.85 6.91 -31.39
CA ASP A 224 -3.51 6.11 -32.57
C ASP A 224 -1.99 6.09 -32.89
N GLN A 225 -1.16 6.26 -31.85
CA GLN A 225 0.29 6.29 -31.94
C GLN A 225 0.85 4.92 -31.53
N LYS A 226 1.14 4.08 -32.52
CA LYS A 226 1.78 2.77 -32.29
C LYS A 226 3.27 2.94 -31.99
N SER A 227 3.61 2.82 -30.71
CA SER A 227 5.01 2.79 -30.25
C SER A 227 5.74 1.54 -30.74
N SER A 228 6.98 1.69 -31.20
CA SER A 228 7.82 0.56 -31.58
C SER A 228 8.10 -0.37 -30.39
N ALA A 229 8.39 -1.65 -30.67
CA ALA A 229 8.66 -2.65 -29.63
C ALA A 229 9.84 -2.25 -28.73
N LEU A 230 10.92 -1.76 -29.34
CA LEU A 230 12.12 -1.32 -28.64
C LEU A 230 11.85 -0.14 -27.71
N ARG A 231 11.06 0.86 -28.17
CA ARG A 231 10.65 2.00 -27.34
C ARG A 231 9.80 1.54 -26.16
N SER A 232 8.80 0.70 -26.41
CA SER A 232 7.88 0.21 -25.38
C SER A 232 8.61 -0.54 -24.29
N ILE A 233 9.46 -1.52 -24.66
CA ILE A 233 10.28 -2.28 -23.72
C ILE A 233 11.28 -1.36 -23.01
N GLY A 234 11.90 -0.41 -23.73
CA GLY A 234 12.85 0.54 -23.14
C GLY A 234 12.24 1.46 -22.09
N ILE A 235 11.03 2.00 -22.33
CA ILE A 235 10.29 2.83 -21.37
C ILE A 235 9.88 1.99 -20.15
N LEU A 236 9.36 0.79 -20.37
CA LEU A 236 8.99 -0.11 -19.28
C LEU A 236 10.21 -0.45 -18.43
N LEU A 237 11.31 -0.92 -19.03
CA LEU A 237 12.52 -1.30 -18.31
C LEU A 237 13.13 -0.14 -17.51
N SER A 238 13.25 1.02 -18.14
CA SER A 238 13.86 2.19 -17.50
C SER A 238 13.06 2.70 -16.29
N THR A 239 11.72 2.75 -16.38
CA THR A 239 10.87 3.13 -15.24
C THR A 239 10.97 2.17 -14.06
N GLN A 240 11.07 0.86 -14.32
CA GLN A 240 11.31 -0.12 -13.26
C GLN A 240 12.70 0.12 -12.64
N MET A 241 13.76 0.16 -13.44
CA MET A 241 15.13 0.29 -12.95
C MET A 241 15.35 1.55 -12.11
N VAL A 242 14.75 2.68 -12.51
CA VAL A 242 14.79 3.92 -11.70
C VAL A 242 14.14 3.70 -10.32
N GLY A 243 12.99 3.01 -10.27
CA GLY A 243 12.33 2.69 -9.00
C GLY A 243 13.18 1.79 -8.10
N TYR A 244 13.77 0.72 -8.64
CA TYR A 244 14.64 -0.18 -7.87
C TYR A 244 15.92 0.52 -7.40
N GLY A 245 16.52 1.38 -8.24
CA GLY A 245 17.66 2.19 -7.89
C GLY A 245 17.39 3.10 -6.68
N TRP A 246 16.25 3.80 -6.68
CA TRP A 246 15.83 4.63 -5.54
C TRP A 246 15.46 3.79 -4.31
N GLY A 247 14.76 2.68 -4.50
CA GLY A 247 14.43 1.74 -3.41
C GLY A 247 15.68 1.26 -2.67
N GLY A 248 16.74 0.92 -3.39
CA GLY A 248 18.02 0.51 -2.79
C GLY A 248 18.78 1.61 -2.07
N LEU A 249 18.70 2.87 -2.55
CA LEU A 249 19.29 4.02 -1.86
C LEU A 249 18.55 4.40 -0.58
N ILE A 250 17.23 4.20 -0.55
CA ILE A 250 16.36 4.51 0.61
C ILE A 250 16.33 3.34 1.62
N ALA A 251 16.67 2.11 1.19
CA ALA A 251 16.64 0.91 2.01
C ALA A 251 17.34 1.02 3.39
N PRO A 252 18.50 1.70 3.56
CA PRO A 252 19.11 1.86 4.89
C PRO A 252 18.23 2.61 5.89
N ILE A 253 17.39 3.52 5.39
CA ILE A 253 16.50 4.34 6.23
C ILE A 253 15.23 3.56 6.54
N LEU A 254 14.68 2.86 5.54
CA LEU A 254 13.34 2.33 5.60
C LEU A 254 13.27 0.82 5.83
N VAL A 255 14.20 0.04 5.30
CA VAL A 255 14.21 -1.43 5.39
C VAL A 255 15.01 -1.89 6.62
N HIS A 256 16.18 -1.26 6.86
CA HIS A 256 17.11 -1.69 7.91
C HIS A 256 16.74 -1.20 9.33
N ALA A 257 15.86 -0.21 9.44
CA ALA A 257 15.42 0.31 10.73
C ALA A 257 14.46 -0.67 11.45
N SER A 258 14.56 -0.76 12.78
CA SER A 258 13.65 -1.59 13.59
C SER A 258 12.24 -1.00 13.70
N ALA A 259 12.11 0.32 13.53
CA ALA A 259 10.83 1.04 13.62
C ALA A 259 9.89 0.78 12.44
N THR A 260 10.39 0.19 11.35
CA THR A 260 9.67 -0.02 10.08
C THR A 260 9.48 -1.50 9.81
N ILE A 261 8.23 -1.97 9.91
CA ILE A 261 7.88 -3.40 9.95
C ILE A 261 7.31 -3.88 8.61
N PHE A 262 6.66 -2.99 7.86
CA PHE A 262 5.86 -3.31 6.67
C PHE A 262 4.79 -4.38 6.96
N PRO A 263 3.69 -4.02 7.66
CA PRO A 263 2.69 -4.98 8.10
C PRO A 263 2.13 -5.89 6.99
N HIS A 264 1.97 -5.37 5.76
CA HIS A 264 1.41 -6.11 4.64
C HIS A 264 2.26 -7.29 4.14
N ILE A 265 3.56 -7.34 4.48
CA ILE A 265 4.43 -8.48 4.12
C ILE A 265 4.53 -9.53 5.24
N LEU A 266 4.03 -9.25 6.44
CA LEU A 266 4.07 -10.18 7.57
C LEU A 266 3.38 -11.53 7.28
N PRO A 267 2.22 -11.58 6.60
CA PRO A 267 1.61 -12.86 6.20
C PRO A 267 2.53 -13.69 5.30
N SER A 268 3.26 -13.05 4.38
CA SER A 268 4.22 -13.72 3.49
C SER A 268 5.39 -14.30 4.27
N ALA A 269 6.01 -13.50 5.15
CA ALA A 269 7.11 -13.97 5.98
C ALA A 269 6.67 -15.09 6.94
N ALA A 270 5.49 -14.97 7.55
CA ALA A 270 4.92 -16.01 8.43
C ALA A 270 4.67 -17.32 7.68
N PHE A 271 4.21 -17.25 6.43
CA PHE A 271 4.00 -18.43 5.59
C PHE A 271 5.31 -19.20 5.36
N PHE A 272 6.38 -18.52 4.94
CA PHE A 272 7.70 -19.14 4.72
C PHE A 272 8.20 -19.93 5.93
N TYR A 273 8.13 -19.34 7.13
CA TYR A 273 8.55 -20.02 8.36
C TYR A 273 7.62 -21.15 8.77
N SER A 274 6.31 -21.01 8.53
CA SER A 274 5.35 -22.07 8.87
C SER A 274 5.62 -23.36 8.10
N VAL A 275 6.03 -23.24 6.84
CA VAL A 275 6.28 -24.35 5.91
C VAL A 275 7.62 -25.03 6.17
N SER A 276 8.67 -24.26 6.45
CA SER A 276 10.04 -24.76 6.53
C SER A 276 10.39 -25.32 7.90
N ARG A 277 9.61 -25.00 8.94
CA ARG A 277 9.87 -25.48 10.30
C ARG A 277 9.39 -26.90 10.52
N GLU A 278 10.22 -27.67 11.20
CA GLU A 278 9.85 -28.97 11.75
C GLU A 278 9.44 -28.85 13.22
N GLY A 279 8.37 -29.54 13.60
CA GLY A 279 7.92 -29.59 15.00
C GLY A 279 6.41 -29.68 15.16
N LYS A 280 5.93 -30.01 16.36
CA LYS A 280 4.49 -30.08 16.66
C LYS A 280 3.78 -28.75 16.41
N TYR A 281 4.46 -27.65 16.69
CA TYR A 281 3.96 -26.28 16.50
C TYR A 281 3.74 -25.95 15.02
N ALA A 282 4.77 -26.14 14.18
CA ALA A 282 4.71 -25.87 12.75
C ALA A 282 3.71 -26.79 12.04
N LYS A 283 3.68 -28.09 12.39
CA LYS A 283 2.66 -29.03 11.89
C LYS A 283 1.23 -28.56 12.17
N LYS A 284 0.97 -27.97 13.35
CA LYS A 284 -0.36 -27.42 13.68
C LYS A 284 -0.66 -26.14 12.88
N GLN A 285 0.31 -25.26 12.67
CA GLN A 285 0.15 -24.07 11.81
C GLN A 285 -0.16 -24.46 10.37
N ILE A 286 0.61 -25.37 9.76
CA ILE A 286 0.36 -25.88 8.40
C ILE A 286 -1.01 -26.58 8.32
N SER A 287 -1.40 -27.36 9.33
CA SER A 287 -2.71 -28.01 9.34
C SER A 287 -3.86 -26.99 9.32
N ILE A 288 -3.75 -25.91 10.10
CA ILE A 288 -4.73 -24.82 10.09
C ILE A 288 -4.70 -24.09 8.76
N PHE A 289 -3.51 -23.77 8.24
CA PHE A 289 -3.32 -23.16 6.93
C PHE A 289 -4.04 -23.95 5.85
N ASN A 290 -3.79 -25.27 5.73
CA ASN A 290 -4.40 -26.12 4.70
C ASN A 290 -5.93 -26.18 4.83
N LYS A 291 -6.47 -26.24 6.06
CA LYS A 291 -7.92 -26.25 6.31
C LYS A 291 -8.57 -24.94 5.89
N VAL A 292 -7.99 -23.81 6.28
CA VAL A 292 -8.50 -22.47 5.92
C VAL A 292 -8.37 -22.24 4.43
N PHE A 293 -7.23 -22.58 3.83
CA PHE A 293 -6.96 -22.45 2.41
C PHE A 293 -7.94 -23.26 1.55
N ALA A 294 -8.22 -24.51 1.91
CA ALA A 294 -9.22 -25.32 1.22
C ALA A 294 -10.65 -24.80 1.47
N GLY A 295 -10.95 -24.40 2.71
CA GLY A 295 -12.26 -23.87 3.09
C GLY A 295 -12.61 -22.58 2.35
N ILE A 296 -11.69 -21.62 2.31
CA ILE A 296 -11.91 -20.36 1.59
C ILE A 296 -11.95 -20.59 0.08
N GLY A 297 -11.09 -21.47 -0.45
CA GLY A 297 -11.10 -21.79 -1.86
C GLY A 297 -12.45 -22.35 -2.32
N LEU A 298 -13.00 -23.32 -1.58
CA LEU A 298 -14.33 -23.85 -1.88
C LEU A 298 -15.44 -22.81 -1.68
N TYR A 299 -15.32 -21.98 -0.65
CA TYR A 299 -16.28 -20.93 -0.36
C TYR A 299 -16.33 -19.88 -1.47
N GLU A 300 -15.18 -19.47 -2.03
CA GLU A 300 -15.09 -18.42 -3.05
C GLU A 300 -15.81 -18.73 -4.36
N ILE A 301 -16.07 -20.01 -4.64
CA ILE A 301 -16.93 -20.42 -5.76
C ILE A 301 -18.34 -19.82 -5.62
N ILE A 302 -18.81 -19.63 -4.38
CA ILE A 302 -20.13 -19.10 -4.07
C ILE A 302 -20.24 -17.61 -4.47
N PRO A 303 -19.53 -16.65 -3.83
CA PRO A 303 -19.68 -15.25 -4.17
C PRO A 303 -19.07 -14.89 -5.54
N THR A 304 -18.04 -15.61 -6.02
CA THR A 304 -17.40 -15.28 -7.31
C THR A 304 -18.20 -15.75 -8.52
N TYR A 305 -18.89 -16.90 -8.43
CA TYR A 305 -19.52 -17.51 -9.60
C TYR A 305 -21.00 -17.88 -9.39
N LEU A 306 -21.35 -18.60 -8.32
CA LEU A 306 -22.73 -19.05 -8.12
C LEU A 306 -23.66 -17.87 -7.81
N MET A 307 -23.34 -17.10 -6.78
CA MET A 307 -24.15 -16.02 -6.21
C MET A 307 -23.39 -14.67 -6.22
N PRO A 308 -23.12 -14.05 -7.38
CA PRO A 308 -22.40 -12.77 -7.47
C PRO A 308 -23.01 -11.60 -6.68
N ALA A 309 -24.29 -11.64 -6.34
CA ALA A 309 -24.92 -10.62 -5.49
C ALA A 309 -24.32 -10.56 -4.06
N LEU A 310 -23.67 -11.64 -3.60
CA LEU A 310 -22.98 -11.66 -2.29
C LEU A 310 -21.70 -10.81 -2.26
N GLN A 311 -21.22 -10.35 -3.42
CA GLN A 311 -20.06 -9.46 -3.49
C GLN A 311 -20.34 -8.08 -2.89
N GLY A 312 -21.60 -7.66 -2.84
CA GLY A 312 -22.02 -6.49 -2.07
C GLY A 312 -23.52 -6.51 -1.81
N VAL A 313 -23.86 -6.67 -0.54
CA VAL A 313 -25.24 -6.66 -0.05
C VAL A 313 -25.47 -5.32 0.64
N SER A 314 -26.24 -4.46 -0.02
CA SER A 314 -26.66 -3.16 0.49
C SER A 314 -28.11 -3.24 0.96
N PHE A 315 -28.34 -3.32 2.28
CA PHE A 315 -29.69 -3.31 2.83
C PHE A 315 -30.52 -2.07 2.42
N PRO A 316 -29.95 -0.85 2.37
CA PRO A 316 -30.68 0.33 1.92
C PRO A 316 -31.12 0.25 0.45
N CYS A 317 -30.29 -0.30 -0.44
CA CYS A 317 -30.66 -0.49 -1.84
C CYS A 317 -31.76 -1.55 -2.02
N LEU A 318 -31.72 -2.64 -1.25
CA LEU A 318 -32.77 -3.66 -1.27
C LEU A 318 -34.12 -3.12 -0.75
N ALA A 319 -34.10 -2.21 0.23
CA ALA A 319 -35.32 -1.64 0.79
C ALA A 319 -35.91 -0.52 -0.09
N LEU A 320 -35.06 0.31 -0.72
CA LEU A 320 -35.46 1.50 -1.45
C LEU A 320 -34.70 1.64 -2.80
N PRO A 321 -34.99 0.74 -3.77
CA PRO A 321 -34.21 0.60 -5.01
C PRO A 321 -34.50 1.66 -6.08
N ALA A 322 -35.20 2.76 -5.77
CA ALA A 322 -35.60 3.77 -6.75
C ALA A 322 -34.94 5.14 -6.54
N SER A 323 -34.19 5.33 -5.45
CA SER A 323 -33.64 6.64 -5.11
C SER A 323 -32.16 6.76 -5.45
N THR A 324 -31.81 7.81 -6.18
CA THR A 324 -30.43 8.11 -6.60
C THR A 324 -29.53 8.44 -5.41
N LEU A 325 -30.10 9.06 -4.36
CA LEU A 325 -29.37 9.37 -3.13
C LEU A 325 -28.89 8.10 -2.42
N ILE A 326 -29.73 7.06 -2.39
CA ILE A 326 -29.35 5.79 -1.76
C ILE A 326 -28.26 5.10 -2.56
N THR A 327 -28.35 5.07 -3.90
CA THR A 327 -27.27 4.55 -4.74
C THR A 327 -25.95 5.30 -4.50
N SER A 328 -25.95 6.63 -4.48
CA SER A 328 -24.72 7.41 -4.31
C SER A 328 -24.01 7.15 -2.97
N LEU A 329 -24.77 6.92 -1.90
CA LEU A 329 -24.22 6.70 -0.56
C LEU A 329 -23.93 5.22 -0.26
N PHE A 330 -24.83 4.31 -0.63
CA PHE A 330 -24.84 2.92 -0.19
C PHE A 330 -24.62 1.90 -1.32
N GLY A 331 -24.60 2.33 -2.58
CA GLY A 331 -24.21 1.49 -3.71
C GLY A 331 -22.70 1.48 -3.89
N GLY A 332 -22.16 0.37 -4.38
CA GLY A 332 -20.70 0.23 -4.41
C GLY A 332 -20.14 -1.04 -5.04
N VAL A 333 -20.97 -1.97 -5.54
CA VAL A 333 -20.46 -3.17 -6.23
C VAL A 333 -19.91 -2.82 -7.61
N ALA A 334 -20.60 -1.95 -8.36
CA ALA A 334 -20.07 -1.48 -9.62
C ALA A 334 -19.07 -0.33 -9.40
N PRO A 335 -18.01 -0.24 -10.24
CA PRO A 335 -17.09 0.89 -10.20
C PRO A 335 -17.86 2.21 -10.40
N PHE A 336 -17.60 3.20 -9.55
CA PHE A 336 -18.22 4.54 -9.63
C PHE A 336 -19.74 4.59 -9.46
N GLU A 337 -20.35 3.55 -8.87
CA GLU A 337 -21.77 3.55 -8.52
C GLU A 337 -22.07 4.47 -7.31
N GLY A 338 -21.26 4.34 -6.26
CA GLY A 338 -21.40 5.10 -5.02
C GLY A 338 -20.25 4.88 -4.03
N LEU A 339 -20.46 5.35 -2.79
CA LEU A 339 -19.46 5.29 -1.72
C LEU A 339 -19.45 3.95 -0.95
N GLY A 340 -20.43 3.06 -1.16
CA GLY A 340 -20.51 1.75 -0.53
C GLY A 340 -20.63 1.76 1.00
N PHE A 341 -21.24 2.80 1.60
CA PHE A 341 -21.42 2.84 3.05
C PHE A 341 -22.32 1.70 3.53
N PHE A 342 -21.96 1.07 4.64
CA PHE A 342 -22.69 -0.06 5.24
C PHE A 342 -22.92 -1.25 4.32
N GLU A 343 -22.22 -1.31 3.20
CA GLU A 343 -22.31 -2.40 2.26
C GLU A 343 -21.48 -3.58 2.75
N LEU A 344 -22.12 -4.73 2.91
CA LEU A 344 -21.46 -5.96 3.37
C LEU A 344 -21.06 -6.79 2.17
N SER A 345 -19.76 -7.05 2.04
CA SER A 345 -19.25 -8.02 1.06
C SER A 345 -18.95 -9.33 1.75
N PHE A 346 -19.34 -10.42 1.11
CA PHE A 346 -19.03 -11.78 1.53
C PHE A 346 -17.98 -12.45 0.62
N ASP A 347 -17.33 -11.67 -0.24
CA ASP A 347 -16.25 -12.08 -1.14
C ASP A 347 -14.90 -11.67 -0.54
N TRP A 348 -14.03 -12.65 -0.23
CA TRP A 348 -12.72 -12.38 0.35
C TRP A 348 -11.79 -11.62 -0.59
N ASN A 349 -11.97 -11.69 -1.90
CA ASN A 349 -11.17 -10.88 -2.82
C ASN A 349 -11.40 -9.39 -2.62
N ILE A 350 -12.64 -9.01 -2.32
CA ILE A 350 -13.03 -7.64 -2.03
C ILE A 350 -12.70 -7.28 -0.58
N VAL A 351 -13.07 -8.15 0.38
CA VAL A 351 -12.83 -7.93 1.82
C VAL A 351 -11.34 -7.95 2.17
N GLY A 352 -10.56 -8.82 1.54
CA GLY A 352 -9.12 -8.98 1.74
C GLY A 352 -8.29 -7.86 1.11
N ALA A 353 -8.89 -6.97 0.31
CA ALA A 353 -8.20 -5.84 -0.28
C ALA A 353 -7.57 -4.94 0.82
N GLY A 354 -6.25 -4.78 0.79
CA GLY A 354 -5.52 -4.03 1.83
C GLY A 354 -5.13 -4.82 3.08
N SER A 355 -5.26 -6.16 3.06
CA SER A 355 -4.77 -7.07 4.11
C SER A 355 -5.23 -6.69 5.53
N PRO A 356 -6.56 -6.72 5.81
CA PRO A 356 -7.13 -6.21 7.06
C PRO A 356 -6.60 -6.91 8.31
N LEU A 357 -6.21 -8.18 8.21
CA LEU A 357 -5.63 -8.95 9.33
C LEU A 357 -4.22 -8.47 9.70
N ALA A 358 -3.48 -7.92 8.74
CA ALA A 358 -2.10 -7.49 8.94
C ALA A 358 -2.00 -5.98 9.24
N MET A 359 -2.95 -5.19 8.73
CA MET A 359 -3.02 -3.76 8.95
C MET A 359 -3.13 -3.41 10.45
N PRO A 360 -2.34 -2.47 10.98
CA PRO A 360 -2.32 -2.14 12.40
C PRO A 360 -3.59 -1.38 12.83
N LEU A 361 -3.93 -1.49 14.12
CA LEU A 361 -5.17 -0.92 14.67
C LEU A 361 -5.33 0.59 14.44
N PHE A 362 -4.24 1.37 14.57
CA PHE A 362 -4.31 2.82 14.37
C PHE A 362 -4.69 3.16 12.92
N ALA A 363 -4.12 2.44 11.94
CA ALA A 363 -4.37 2.68 10.53
C ALA A 363 -5.83 2.35 10.19
N GLN A 364 -6.38 1.28 10.75
CA GLN A 364 -7.80 0.93 10.58
C GLN A 364 -8.74 1.96 11.20
N ALA A 365 -8.39 2.51 12.37
CA ALA A 365 -9.16 3.58 12.98
C ALA A 365 -9.16 4.85 12.11
N LEU A 366 -8.03 5.19 11.49
CA LEU A 366 -7.93 6.31 10.55
C LEU A 366 -8.68 6.06 9.25
N GLN A 367 -8.73 4.80 8.78
CA GLN A 367 -9.58 4.41 7.66
C GLN A 367 -11.06 4.62 8.00
N LEU A 368 -11.52 4.26 9.20
CA LEU A 368 -12.89 4.55 9.63
C LEU A 368 -13.18 6.06 9.67
N VAL A 369 -12.25 6.87 10.20
CA VAL A 369 -12.37 8.34 10.18
C VAL A 369 -12.48 8.86 8.74
N SER A 370 -11.70 8.31 7.81
CA SER A 370 -11.75 8.71 6.40
C SER A 370 -13.10 8.42 5.75
N VAL A 371 -13.72 7.27 6.05
CA VAL A 371 -15.07 6.90 5.55
C VAL A 371 -16.10 7.93 6.00
N VAL A 372 -16.02 8.38 7.27
CA VAL A 372 -16.89 9.43 7.80
C VAL A 372 -16.64 10.76 7.09
N ILE A 373 -15.38 11.17 6.90
CA ILE A 373 -15.03 12.41 6.19
C ILE A 373 -15.55 12.38 4.75
N THR A 374 -15.38 11.27 4.04
CA THR A 374 -15.89 11.11 2.68
C THR A 374 -17.40 11.27 2.65
N ALA A 375 -18.14 10.66 3.59
CA ALA A 375 -19.60 10.78 3.67
C ALA A 375 -20.05 12.24 3.81
N PHE A 376 -19.43 12.97 4.74
CA PHE A 376 -19.79 14.34 5.04
C PHE A 376 -19.30 15.36 4.01
N MET A 377 -18.26 15.06 3.22
CA MET A 377 -17.73 16.01 2.24
C MET A 377 -18.21 15.76 0.81
N PHE A 378 -18.24 14.50 0.36
CA PHE A 378 -18.54 14.19 -1.04
C PHE A 378 -20.02 14.41 -1.38
N TRP A 379 -20.93 14.06 -0.46
CA TRP A 379 -22.35 14.25 -0.68
C TRP A 379 -22.75 15.73 -0.78
N PRO A 380 -22.36 16.64 0.15
CA PRO A 380 -22.66 18.07 -0.01
C PRO A 380 -21.99 18.68 -1.24
N ALA A 381 -20.74 18.30 -1.54
CA ALA A 381 -20.04 18.81 -2.71
C ALA A 381 -20.75 18.49 -4.02
N TYR A 382 -21.34 17.28 -4.11
CA TYR A 382 -22.20 16.90 -5.22
C TYR A 382 -23.56 17.60 -5.19
N ARG A 383 -24.24 17.62 -4.05
CA ARG A 383 -25.61 18.17 -3.89
C ARG A 383 -25.70 19.68 -4.15
N TYR A 384 -24.68 20.41 -3.70
CA TYR A 384 -24.59 21.86 -3.81
C TYR A 384 -23.70 22.34 -4.97
N SER A 385 -23.15 21.43 -5.76
CA SER A 385 -22.30 21.72 -6.92
C SER A 385 -21.16 22.70 -6.57
N TRP A 386 -20.32 22.37 -5.58
CA TRP A 386 -19.24 23.24 -5.10
C TRP A 386 -18.32 23.76 -6.21
N PHE A 387 -18.15 22.97 -7.28
CA PHE A 387 -17.35 23.32 -8.45
C PHE A 387 -18.18 23.59 -9.71
N GLY A 388 -19.51 23.76 -9.57
CA GLY A 388 -20.44 24.03 -10.67
C GLY A 388 -20.88 22.82 -11.50
N PHE A 389 -20.43 21.60 -11.16
CA PHE A 389 -20.72 20.37 -11.94
C PHE A 389 -21.10 19.23 -10.99
N GLY A 390 -22.29 19.33 -10.43
CA GLY A 390 -22.84 18.40 -9.45
C GLY A 390 -24.23 17.91 -9.84
N GLN A 391 -25.08 17.70 -8.85
CA GLN A 391 -26.41 17.13 -9.06
C GLN A 391 -27.34 18.07 -9.86
N LYS A 392 -27.21 19.39 -9.67
CA LYS A 392 -28.08 20.39 -10.32
C LYS A 392 -27.90 20.42 -11.83
N GLU A 393 -26.68 20.16 -12.29
CA GLU A 393 -26.28 20.15 -13.70
C GLU A 393 -26.36 18.75 -14.31
N GLU A 394 -26.97 17.79 -13.60
CA GLU A 394 -27.17 16.39 -14.01
C GLU A 394 -25.88 15.59 -14.29
N PHE A 395 -24.76 15.96 -13.66
CA PHE A 395 -23.51 15.20 -13.76
C PHE A 395 -23.57 13.91 -12.92
N PRO A 396 -22.83 12.85 -13.31
CA PRO A 396 -22.75 11.63 -12.53
C PRO A 396 -22.06 11.87 -11.18
N PHE A 397 -22.48 11.11 -10.16
CA PHE A 397 -21.97 11.27 -8.80
C PHE A 397 -20.48 10.93 -8.70
N LEU A 398 -20.03 9.80 -9.25
CA LEU A 398 -18.62 9.44 -9.37
C LEU A 398 -18.31 9.20 -10.85
N SER A 399 -17.23 9.80 -11.35
CA SER A 399 -16.71 9.50 -12.68
C SER A 399 -15.30 10.04 -12.85
N VAL A 400 -14.46 9.26 -13.52
CA VAL A 400 -13.09 9.62 -13.93
C VAL A 400 -13.02 10.21 -15.34
N SER A 401 -14.14 10.17 -16.08
CA SER A 401 -14.21 10.67 -17.46
C SER A 401 -14.25 12.20 -17.50
N LEU A 402 -13.81 12.76 -18.63
CA LEU A 402 -14.00 14.18 -18.94
C LEU A 402 -15.35 14.41 -19.59
N PHE A 403 -15.96 15.54 -19.25
CA PHE A 403 -17.26 15.96 -19.76
C PHE A 403 -17.18 17.34 -20.40
N ARG A 404 -18.17 17.65 -21.25
CA ARG A 404 -18.46 18.99 -21.75
C ARG A 404 -19.41 19.71 -20.79
N GLU A 405 -19.59 21.03 -20.99
CA GLU A 405 -20.56 21.83 -20.21
C GLU A 405 -21.99 21.31 -20.33
N ASN A 406 -22.33 20.65 -21.44
CA ASN A 406 -23.64 20.05 -21.68
C ASN A 406 -23.82 18.66 -21.00
N GLY A 407 -22.87 18.21 -20.17
CA GLY A 407 -22.91 16.91 -19.50
C GLY A 407 -22.60 15.69 -20.39
N THR A 408 -22.32 15.90 -21.68
CA THR A 408 -21.89 14.83 -22.58
C THR A 408 -20.40 14.51 -22.43
N LEU A 409 -20.00 13.28 -22.74
CA LEU A 409 -18.60 12.85 -22.68
C LEU A 409 -17.73 13.70 -23.62
N TYR A 410 -16.56 14.11 -23.13
CA TYR A 410 -15.60 14.89 -23.90
C TYR A 410 -14.89 13.98 -24.91
N PRO A 411 -14.97 14.26 -26.23
CA PRO A 411 -14.37 13.40 -27.24
C PRO A 411 -12.86 13.64 -27.33
N ILE A 412 -12.14 12.84 -26.56
CA ILE A 412 -10.67 12.84 -26.47
C ILE A 412 -10.00 12.73 -27.85
N LYS A 413 -10.53 11.86 -28.74
CA LYS A 413 -9.93 11.58 -30.06
C LYS A 413 -9.89 12.80 -31.01
N LEU A 414 -10.87 13.71 -30.89
CA LEU A 414 -10.98 14.85 -31.81
C LEU A 414 -9.93 15.94 -31.54
N ILE A 415 -9.39 15.99 -30.32
CA ILE A 415 -8.44 17.03 -29.89
C ILE A 415 -7.04 16.82 -30.49
N THR A 416 -6.71 15.56 -30.80
CA THR A 416 -5.35 15.14 -31.17
C THR A 416 -5.11 15.24 -32.68
N GLN A 417 -6.16 15.28 -33.53
CA GLN A 417 -6.02 15.14 -34.98
C GLN A 417 -5.97 16.46 -35.78
N ASN A 418 -6.52 17.57 -35.29
CA ASN A 418 -6.61 18.84 -36.04
C ASN A 418 -6.11 20.04 -35.23
N ASP A 419 -5.52 21.02 -35.95
CA ASP A 419 -4.93 22.27 -35.43
C ASP A 419 -5.65 22.87 -34.21
N THR A 420 -4.84 23.18 -33.21
CA THR A 420 -5.20 23.13 -31.79
C THR A 420 -5.98 24.33 -31.27
N GLN A 421 -6.01 25.45 -31.99
CA GLN A 421 -6.73 26.65 -31.55
C GLN A 421 -8.18 26.70 -32.05
N LEU A 422 -8.46 26.24 -33.28
CA LEU A 422 -9.80 26.33 -33.88
C LEU A 422 -10.83 25.39 -33.22
N ASN A 423 -10.36 24.28 -32.63
CA ASN A 423 -11.22 23.30 -31.96
C ASN A 423 -11.57 23.69 -30.51
N GLN A 424 -10.76 24.50 -29.84
CA GLN A 424 -11.02 24.91 -28.45
C GLN A 424 -12.27 25.80 -28.37
N ASP A 425 -12.43 26.73 -29.31
CA ASP A 425 -13.60 27.61 -29.38
C ASP A 425 -14.90 26.84 -29.67
N GLN A 426 -14.79 25.68 -30.34
CA GLN A 426 -15.94 24.84 -30.68
C GLN A 426 -16.30 23.80 -29.61
N LEU A 427 -15.30 23.23 -28.91
CA LEU A 427 -15.53 22.17 -27.90
C LEU A 427 -15.65 22.68 -26.46
N GLY A 428 -15.07 23.84 -26.15
CA GLY A 428 -14.93 24.33 -24.78
C GLY A 428 -13.91 23.54 -23.95
N LEU A 429 -13.74 23.99 -22.70
CA LEU A 429 -12.83 23.39 -21.73
C LEU A 429 -13.41 22.07 -21.16
N PRO A 430 -12.56 21.04 -20.93
CA PRO A 430 -13.03 19.79 -20.36
C PRO A 430 -13.31 19.93 -18.85
N ILE A 431 -14.30 19.16 -18.39
CA ILE A 431 -14.82 19.22 -17.02
C ILE A 431 -14.70 17.89 -16.30
N TYR A 432 -14.36 17.96 -15.01
CA TYR A 432 -14.44 16.85 -14.07
C TYR A 432 -15.70 16.96 -13.21
N THR A 433 -16.19 15.81 -12.74
CA THR A 433 -17.22 15.77 -11.70
C THR A 433 -16.70 16.39 -10.41
N SER A 434 -17.59 17.05 -9.66
CA SER A 434 -17.22 17.71 -8.39
C SER A 434 -16.54 16.75 -7.39
N THR A 435 -16.95 15.48 -7.37
CA THR A 435 -16.35 14.44 -6.53
C THR A 435 -14.96 14.06 -7.00
N ASN A 436 -14.70 13.93 -8.30
CA ASN A 436 -13.36 13.65 -8.82
C ASN A 436 -12.39 14.81 -8.56
N VAL A 437 -12.86 16.06 -8.57
CA VAL A 437 -12.05 17.22 -8.15
C VAL A 437 -11.67 17.10 -6.67
N LEU A 438 -12.62 16.73 -5.80
CA LEU A 438 -12.31 16.46 -4.38
C LEU A 438 -11.31 15.31 -4.22
N THR A 439 -11.46 14.23 -4.99
CA THR A 439 -10.50 13.12 -5.00
C THR A 439 -9.10 13.62 -5.31
N GLN A 440 -8.95 14.45 -6.34
CA GLN A 440 -7.65 15.04 -6.71
C GLN A 440 -7.11 15.95 -5.60
N ILE A 441 -7.94 16.78 -4.95
CA ILE A 441 -7.55 17.60 -3.79
C ILE A 441 -7.03 16.73 -2.65
N PHE A 442 -7.71 15.64 -2.30
CA PHE A 442 -7.28 14.75 -1.21
C PHE A 442 -6.01 13.96 -1.55
N GLN A 443 -5.81 13.60 -2.82
CA GLN A 443 -4.54 13.01 -3.28
C GLN A 443 -3.38 13.99 -3.13
N THR A 444 -3.54 15.24 -3.57
CA THR A 444 -2.47 16.25 -3.44
C THR A 444 -2.21 16.64 -1.99
N LEU A 445 -3.25 16.68 -1.13
CA LEU A 445 -3.11 16.82 0.32
C LEU A 445 -2.32 15.67 0.94
N ALA A 446 -2.61 14.42 0.56
CA ALA A 446 -1.95 13.24 1.12
C ALA A 446 -0.43 13.26 0.87
N VAL A 447 -0.01 13.59 -0.35
CA VAL A 447 1.41 13.63 -0.74
C VAL A 447 2.17 14.81 -0.12
N SER A 448 1.55 15.98 -0.05
CA SER A 448 2.20 17.13 0.59
C SER A 448 2.27 16.98 2.11
N SER A 449 1.20 16.48 2.73
CA SER A 449 1.19 16.23 4.18
C SER A 449 2.10 15.07 4.60
N SER A 450 2.40 14.10 3.72
CA SER A 450 3.37 13.03 4.05
C SER A 450 4.77 13.57 4.26
N ILE A 451 5.19 14.53 3.43
CA ILE A 451 6.49 15.19 3.55
C ILE A 451 6.59 15.88 4.92
N THR A 452 5.64 16.78 5.25
CA THR A 452 5.69 17.49 6.53
C THR A 452 5.52 16.55 7.72
N HIS A 453 4.62 15.57 7.65
CA HIS A 453 4.41 14.61 8.75
C HIS A 453 5.72 13.92 9.12
N ILE A 454 6.51 13.52 8.12
CA ILE A 454 7.76 12.79 8.34
C ILE A 454 8.90 13.70 8.76
N LEU A 455 8.96 14.92 8.24
CA LEU A 455 9.89 15.93 8.72
C LEU A 455 9.63 16.35 10.17
N LEU A 456 8.40 16.22 10.68
CA LEU A 456 8.08 16.52 12.07
C LEU A 456 8.31 15.33 12.99
N TRP A 457 7.86 14.14 12.60
CA TRP A 457 7.84 12.96 13.48
C TRP A 457 9.06 12.05 13.36
N GLN A 458 9.64 11.91 12.16
CA GLN A 458 10.74 10.98 11.88
C GLN A 458 12.08 11.70 11.60
N TRP A 459 12.15 13.01 11.87
CA TRP A 459 13.36 13.82 11.73
C TRP A 459 14.63 13.21 12.36
N PRO A 460 14.60 12.65 13.58
CA PRO A 460 15.81 12.09 14.18
C PRO A 460 16.37 10.91 13.39
N LEU A 461 15.49 10.08 12.82
CA LEU A 461 15.88 8.90 12.04
C LEU A 461 16.47 9.32 10.68
N ILE A 462 15.89 10.35 10.05
CA ILE A 462 16.41 10.97 8.82
C ILE A 462 17.79 11.60 9.06
N LEU A 463 17.95 12.39 10.14
CA LEU A 463 19.23 13.01 10.48
C LEU A 463 20.35 12.00 10.73
N ARG A 464 20.03 10.85 11.32
CA ARG A 464 21.00 9.77 11.55
C ARG A 464 21.45 9.12 10.25
N ALA A 465 20.50 8.86 9.35
CA ALA A 465 20.82 8.38 8.02
C ALA A 465 21.77 9.34 7.28
N PHE A 466 21.56 10.66 7.42
CA PHE A 466 22.44 11.67 6.83
C PHE A 466 23.82 11.77 7.47
N LYS A 467 23.94 11.51 8.77
CA LYS A 467 25.23 11.55 9.49
C LYS A 467 26.11 10.31 9.24
N GLY A 468 25.62 9.36 8.46
CA GLY A 468 26.27 8.07 8.24
C GLY A 468 25.98 7.15 9.42
N ALA A 469 25.24 6.07 9.17
CA ALA A 469 24.94 5.05 10.17
C ALA A 469 26.24 4.51 10.77
N SER A 470 26.48 4.78 12.05
CA SER A 470 27.59 4.18 12.80
C SER A 470 27.29 2.70 13.03
N ASN A 471 28.30 1.84 13.00
CA ASN A 471 28.14 0.38 13.17
C ASN A 471 27.54 -0.03 14.52
N ASN A 472 27.49 0.86 15.53
CA ASN A 472 26.99 0.58 16.88
C ASN A 472 25.54 1.05 17.13
N ASP A 473 24.70 1.12 16.09
CA ASP A 473 23.34 1.67 16.23
C ASP A 473 22.39 0.65 16.89
N LYS A 474 21.95 0.94 18.13
CA LYS A 474 21.03 0.09 18.92
C LYS A 474 19.63 -0.02 18.30
N GLN A 475 19.32 0.75 17.25
CA GLN A 475 18.00 0.78 16.59
C GLN A 475 17.99 0.10 15.21
N LYS A 476 19.03 -0.65 14.86
CA LYS A 476 18.99 -1.56 13.72
C LYS A 476 18.06 -2.74 14.01
N ASP A 477 17.36 -3.20 12.99
CA ASP A 477 16.53 -4.41 13.07
C ASP A 477 17.40 -5.64 13.42
N PRO A 478 17.02 -6.47 14.42
CA PRO A 478 17.74 -7.69 14.76
C PRO A 478 17.97 -8.65 13.58
N HIS A 479 17.00 -8.75 12.66
CA HIS A 479 17.13 -9.57 11.45
C HIS A 479 18.22 -9.03 10.53
N ARG A 480 18.36 -7.70 10.45
CA ARG A 480 19.39 -7.06 9.64
C ARG A 480 20.78 -7.31 10.20
N ILE A 481 20.94 -7.24 11.51
CA ILE A 481 22.21 -7.50 12.20
C ILE A 481 22.69 -8.92 11.91
N LEU A 482 21.77 -9.89 11.94
CA LEU A 482 22.09 -11.27 11.61
C LEU A 482 22.55 -11.43 10.15
N VAL A 483 21.86 -10.78 9.20
CA VAL A 483 22.25 -10.79 7.78
C VAL A 483 23.61 -10.12 7.55
N GLU A 484 23.89 -8.98 8.19
CA GLU A 484 25.19 -8.28 8.12
C GLU A 484 26.33 -9.13 8.68
N ALA A 485 26.07 -9.97 9.69
CA ALA A 485 27.04 -10.87 10.27
C ALA A 485 27.32 -12.12 9.41
N SER A 486 26.33 -12.59 8.65
CA SER A 486 26.44 -13.79 7.79
C SER A 486 26.94 -13.48 6.38
N TYR A 487 26.54 -12.33 5.80
CA TYR A 487 26.68 -12.06 4.36
C TYR A 487 27.33 -10.71 4.06
N PRO A 488 28.06 -10.58 2.93
CA PRO A 488 28.51 -9.30 2.45
C PRO A 488 27.32 -8.47 1.94
N ASP A 489 27.31 -7.20 2.32
CA ASP A 489 26.33 -6.24 1.81
C ASP A 489 26.60 -5.81 0.37
N LEU A 490 25.54 -5.40 -0.31
CA LEU A 490 25.65 -4.82 -1.64
C LEU A 490 26.19 -3.38 -1.52
N PRO A 491 27.27 -3.03 -2.24
CA PRO A 491 27.84 -1.70 -2.12
C PRO A 491 26.94 -0.64 -2.78
N PHE A 492 26.84 0.54 -2.15
CA PHE A 492 25.95 1.62 -2.57
C PHE A 492 26.12 2.08 -4.03
N TRP A 493 27.34 1.97 -4.59
CA TRP A 493 27.60 2.37 -5.98
C TRP A 493 26.79 1.56 -6.99
N VAL A 494 26.37 0.33 -6.67
CA VAL A 494 25.55 -0.50 -7.56
C VAL A 494 24.18 0.14 -7.79
N TRP A 495 23.58 0.73 -6.75
CA TRP A 495 22.31 1.45 -6.86
C TRP A 495 22.46 2.75 -7.66
N TYR A 496 23.56 3.49 -7.44
CA TYR A 496 23.87 4.68 -8.24
C TYR A 496 24.14 4.33 -9.72
N ALA A 497 24.84 3.23 -10.00
CA ALA A 497 25.08 2.72 -11.35
C ALA A 497 23.77 2.29 -12.01
N CYS A 498 22.88 1.60 -11.28
CA CYS A 498 21.55 1.23 -11.74
C CYS A 498 20.74 2.47 -12.16
N LEU A 499 20.72 3.52 -11.32
CA LEU A 499 20.09 4.80 -11.67
C LEU A 499 20.74 5.48 -12.88
N GLY A 500 22.07 5.49 -12.96
CA GLY A 500 22.80 6.08 -14.09
C GLY A 500 22.51 5.37 -15.41
N VAL A 501 22.47 4.04 -15.42
CA VAL A 501 22.10 3.25 -16.61
C VAL A 501 20.63 3.46 -16.96
N ALA A 502 19.74 3.46 -15.96
CA ALA A 502 18.31 3.62 -16.20
C ALA A 502 17.96 5.00 -16.76
N THR A 503 18.57 6.06 -16.23
CA THR A 503 18.39 7.45 -16.71
C THR A 503 18.94 7.64 -18.11
N THR A 504 20.15 7.15 -18.40
CA THR A 504 20.74 7.25 -19.74
C THR A 504 19.92 6.47 -20.76
N TRP A 505 19.42 5.28 -20.39
CA TRP A 505 18.51 4.51 -21.23
C TRP A 505 17.19 5.24 -21.49
N ALA A 506 16.59 5.80 -20.44
CA ALA A 506 15.37 6.60 -20.54
C ALA A 506 15.55 7.82 -21.46
N LEU A 507 16.65 8.57 -21.29
CA LEU A 507 17.01 9.72 -22.13
C LEU A 507 17.18 9.31 -23.59
N SER A 508 17.85 8.18 -23.85
CA SER A 508 18.06 7.68 -25.22
C SER A 508 16.75 7.34 -25.92
N MET A 509 15.80 6.70 -25.22
CA MET A 509 14.48 6.37 -25.77
C MET A 509 13.62 7.62 -26.00
N CYS A 510 13.79 8.65 -25.18
CA CYS A 510 13.08 9.93 -25.31
C CYS A 510 13.62 10.81 -26.44
N TYR A 511 14.94 10.83 -26.64
CA TYR A 511 15.61 11.68 -27.64
C TYR A 511 15.37 11.22 -29.08
N ARG A 512 15.15 9.93 -29.32
CA ARG A 512 15.06 9.37 -30.67
C ARG A 512 13.80 9.77 -31.44
N GLU A 513 12.77 10.29 -30.79
CA GLU A 513 11.46 10.57 -31.40
C GLU A 513 10.90 11.98 -31.08
N ASP A 514 11.72 12.91 -30.54
CA ASP A 514 11.36 14.31 -30.26
C ASP A 514 10.16 14.55 -29.31
N ILE A 515 9.84 13.59 -28.43
CA ILE A 515 8.59 13.66 -27.64
C ILE A 515 8.77 14.16 -26.20
N ILE A 516 9.98 14.08 -25.64
CA ILE A 516 10.23 14.50 -24.25
C ILE A 516 11.54 15.28 -24.18
N THR A 517 11.48 16.51 -23.66
CA THR A 517 12.69 17.30 -23.41
C THR A 517 13.57 16.61 -22.35
N PRO A 518 14.87 16.40 -22.60
CA PRO A 518 15.80 15.74 -21.66
C PRO A 518 15.73 16.31 -20.23
N TYR A 519 15.46 17.60 -20.10
CA TYR A 519 15.33 18.31 -18.84
C TYR A 519 14.15 17.83 -17.98
N SER A 520 12.99 17.55 -18.59
CA SER A 520 11.81 17.06 -17.88
C SER A 520 12.06 15.68 -17.27
N LEU A 521 12.72 14.79 -18.01
CA LEU A 521 13.07 13.46 -17.54
C LEU A 521 14.11 13.53 -16.41
N LEU A 522 15.13 14.39 -16.52
CA LEU A 522 16.12 14.59 -15.45
C LEU A 522 15.49 15.11 -14.15
N ILE A 523 14.46 15.96 -14.25
CA ILE A 523 13.66 16.40 -13.11
C ILE A 523 12.84 15.23 -12.52
N SER A 524 12.27 14.35 -13.37
CA SER A 524 11.47 13.19 -12.91
C SER A 524 12.30 12.13 -12.18
N VAL A 525 13.56 11.97 -12.57
CA VAL A 525 14.47 10.99 -11.98
C VAL A 525 15.26 11.56 -10.79
N GLY A 526 15.11 12.86 -10.48
CA GLY A 526 15.73 13.48 -9.31
C GLY A 526 17.18 13.95 -9.52
N LEU A 527 17.66 14.08 -10.76
CA LEU A 527 19.00 14.64 -11.04
C LEU A 527 19.02 16.18 -10.94
N SER A 528 18.14 16.78 -10.15
CA SER A 528 18.06 18.23 -9.94
C SER A 528 19.09 18.74 -8.94
N GLY A 529 19.82 17.86 -8.23
CA GLY A 529 20.96 18.26 -7.40
C GLY A 529 22.05 19.00 -8.19
N TYR A 530 22.31 18.59 -9.44
CA TYR A 530 23.29 19.24 -10.32
C TYR A 530 22.77 20.58 -10.91
N LEU A 531 21.47 20.68 -11.17
CA LEU A 531 20.85 21.90 -11.72
C LEU A 531 20.52 22.96 -10.64
N ARG A 532 20.50 22.57 -9.36
CA ARG A 532 20.25 23.48 -8.22
C ARG A 532 21.45 24.39 -7.93
N GLU A 533 22.68 23.94 -8.19
CA GLU A 533 23.87 24.79 -8.00
C GLU A 533 23.87 26.03 -8.91
N LYS A 534 23.20 26.00 -10.06
CA LYS A 534 23.06 27.17 -10.94
C LYS A 534 21.89 28.10 -10.60
N PHE A 535 20.89 27.65 -9.84
CA PHE A 535 19.71 28.47 -9.52
C PHE A 535 19.73 29.03 -8.08
N ILE A 536 20.57 28.48 -7.18
CA ILE A 536 20.85 29.04 -5.84
C ILE A 536 22.13 29.90 -5.89
N PHE A 537 22.22 30.83 -6.84
CA PHE A 537 23.24 31.89 -6.83
C PHE A 537 22.61 33.29 -6.76
N HIS A 538 21.38 33.39 -6.23
CA HIS A 538 20.71 34.69 -6.04
C HIS A 538 20.14 34.95 -4.65
N ILE A 539 20.51 34.16 -3.65
CA ILE A 539 20.23 34.48 -2.25
C ILE A 539 21.54 34.33 -1.46
N ASN A 540 22.26 35.44 -1.36
CA ASN A 540 23.45 35.58 -0.54
C ASN A 540 23.08 35.50 0.95
N PHE A 541 23.53 34.45 1.63
CA PHE A 541 23.88 34.53 3.05
C PHE A 541 25.27 33.93 3.25
N GLU A 542 26.06 34.65 4.04
CA GLU A 542 27.52 34.57 4.12
C GLU A 542 28.10 33.23 4.62
N LYS A 543 29.18 32.83 3.94
CA LYS A 543 30.44 32.22 4.43
C LYS A 543 30.38 31.19 5.59
N LYS A 544 30.58 29.91 5.22
CA LYS A 544 31.77 29.11 5.65
C LYS A 544 31.96 27.83 4.82
N PRO A 545 33.21 27.45 4.46
CA PRO A 545 33.50 26.27 3.64
C PRO A 545 34.03 25.07 4.45
N ARG A 546 33.93 23.89 3.82
CA ARG A 546 34.52 22.56 4.13
C ARG A 546 33.62 21.56 4.87
N GLY A 547 33.15 20.56 4.10
CA GLY A 547 32.72 19.26 4.61
C GLY A 547 31.60 18.63 3.79
N LYS A 548 31.97 17.85 2.75
CA LYS A 548 31.14 16.88 1.98
C LYS A 548 29.75 17.36 1.51
N GLN A 549 29.65 17.66 0.21
CA GLN A 549 28.37 17.74 -0.52
C GLN A 549 27.55 16.47 -0.27
N ILE A 550 26.37 16.62 0.34
CA ILE A 550 25.34 15.57 0.43
C ILE A 550 24.15 16.05 -0.40
N THR A 551 24.03 15.49 -1.59
CA THR A 551 22.97 15.73 -2.58
C THR A 551 21.78 14.79 -2.33
N HIS A 552 20.78 15.14 -1.52
CA HIS A 552 19.53 14.34 -1.38
C HIS A 552 18.33 15.15 -0.83
N ILE A 553 17.93 16.25 -1.49
CA ILE A 553 16.72 17.02 -1.11
C ILE A 553 15.52 16.77 -2.06
N LEU A 554 15.65 15.95 -3.10
CA LEU A 554 14.64 15.89 -4.18
C LEU A 554 13.79 14.61 -4.23
N ASP A 555 13.93 13.75 -3.23
CA ASP A 555 13.17 12.50 -3.12
C ASP A 555 12.35 12.41 -1.81
N ALA A 556 12.02 13.57 -1.23
CA ALA A 556 11.22 13.68 -0.01
C ALA A 556 9.87 12.94 -0.16
N ASP A 557 9.29 12.95 -1.36
CA ASP A 557 8.04 12.25 -1.65
C ASP A 557 8.18 10.72 -1.52
N ARG A 558 9.13 10.11 -2.25
CA ARG A 558 9.39 8.66 -2.22
C ARG A 558 9.73 8.18 -0.82
N LEU A 559 10.58 8.93 -0.11
CA LEU A 559 10.90 8.66 1.30
C LEU A 559 9.64 8.75 2.16
N SER A 560 8.84 9.80 1.97
CA SER A 560 7.67 10.06 2.79
C SER A 560 6.61 8.96 2.67
N MET A 561 6.32 8.54 1.44
CA MET A 561 5.36 7.49 1.18
C MET A 561 5.89 6.12 1.57
N GLY A 562 7.20 5.90 1.42
CA GLY A 562 7.90 4.73 1.93
C GLY A 562 7.65 4.51 3.43
N PHE A 563 7.83 5.55 4.24
CA PHE A 563 7.56 5.50 5.68
C PHE A 563 6.10 5.22 6.01
N ILE A 564 5.16 5.86 5.32
CA ILE A 564 3.73 5.62 5.56
C ILE A 564 3.40 4.17 5.25
N CYS A 565 3.88 3.64 4.13
CA CYS A 565 3.73 2.23 3.77
C CYS A 565 4.40 1.31 4.80
N ALA A 566 5.60 1.63 5.26
CA ALA A 566 6.34 0.80 6.21
C ALA A 566 5.70 0.73 7.60
N ILE A 567 4.98 1.77 8.03
CA ILE A 567 4.31 1.82 9.34
C ILE A 567 2.87 1.30 9.25
N SER A 568 2.13 1.66 8.21
CA SER A 568 0.70 1.33 8.08
C SER A 568 0.41 0.08 7.25
N GLY A 569 1.33 -0.36 6.40
CA GLY A 569 1.10 -1.37 5.39
C GLY A 569 0.30 -0.87 4.17
N TYR A 570 0.00 0.43 4.10
CA TYR A 570 -0.81 1.04 3.04
C TYR A 570 0.00 1.97 2.14
N THR A 571 -0.21 1.85 0.82
CA THR A 571 0.40 2.71 -0.20
C THR A 571 -0.55 3.85 -0.58
N LEU A 572 -0.10 5.09 -0.44
CA LEU A 572 -0.87 6.27 -0.83
C LEU A 572 -1.10 6.34 -2.36
N PRO A 573 -2.28 6.81 -2.82
CA PRO A 573 -2.57 6.96 -4.25
C PRO A 573 -1.76 8.12 -4.88
N LEU A 574 -1.07 7.85 -6.00
CA LEU A 574 -0.08 8.74 -6.63
C LEU A 574 -0.61 9.60 -7.80
N ASN A 575 -1.77 9.26 -8.35
CA ASN A 575 -2.12 9.64 -9.73
C ASN A 575 -2.31 11.16 -9.96
N GLY A 576 -2.66 11.93 -8.92
CA GLY A 576 -2.91 13.38 -9.05
C GLY A 576 -1.74 14.30 -8.70
N SER A 577 -0.80 13.88 -7.85
CA SER A 577 0.26 14.76 -7.32
C SER A 577 1.42 14.98 -8.29
N HIS A 578 1.83 13.93 -8.99
CA HIS A 578 2.96 14.00 -9.93
C HIS A 578 2.64 14.80 -11.18
N ALA A 579 1.35 14.92 -11.52
CA ALA A 579 0.90 15.71 -12.65
C ALA A 579 1.05 17.22 -12.43
N TYR A 580 0.92 17.65 -11.18
CA TYR A 580 1.05 19.04 -10.80
C TYR A 580 2.49 19.58 -10.90
N VAL A 581 3.49 18.80 -10.45
CA VAL A 581 4.90 19.22 -10.49
C VAL A 581 5.39 19.41 -11.93
N SER A 582 4.88 18.63 -12.89
CA SER A 582 5.12 18.84 -14.32
C SER A 582 4.53 20.16 -14.83
N THR A 583 3.27 20.45 -14.49
CA THR A 583 2.53 21.60 -15.05
C THR A 583 3.17 22.95 -14.69
N CYS A 584 3.76 23.08 -13.50
CA CYS A 584 4.37 24.36 -13.09
C CYS A 584 5.70 24.70 -13.79
N ARG A 585 6.27 23.81 -14.62
CA ARG A 585 7.64 23.98 -15.12
C ARG A 585 7.86 23.63 -16.59
N LEU A 586 6.85 23.11 -17.28
CA LEU A 586 6.97 22.62 -18.65
C LEU A 586 5.81 23.16 -19.50
N ASP A 587 6.14 24.10 -20.39
CA ASP A 587 5.20 24.79 -21.29
C ASP A 587 4.76 23.93 -22.50
N SER A 588 5.19 22.67 -22.59
CA SER A 588 4.89 21.81 -23.75
C SER A 588 3.76 20.81 -23.45
N GLU A 589 2.68 20.91 -24.24
CA GLU A 589 1.39 20.22 -24.06
C GLU A 589 1.50 18.67 -24.01
N ASP A 590 2.40 18.08 -24.80
CA ASP A 590 2.56 16.61 -24.90
C ASP A 590 3.55 16.01 -23.86
N THR A 591 4.49 16.81 -23.36
CA THR A 591 5.58 16.34 -22.48
C THR A 591 5.10 16.09 -21.05
N ASN A 592 4.07 16.83 -20.62
CA ASN A 592 3.58 16.82 -19.25
C ASN A 592 2.95 15.47 -18.87
N GLY A 593 2.06 14.91 -19.70
CA GLY A 593 1.41 13.63 -19.42
C GLY A 593 2.41 12.47 -19.29
N LYS A 594 3.46 12.45 -20.11
CA LYS A 594 4.48 11.39 -20.08
C LYS A 594 5.40 11.48 -18.86
N TYR A 595 5.72 12.70 -18.41
CA TYR A 595 6.43 12.95 -17.15
C TYR A 595 5.69 12.38 -15.93
N CYS A 596 4.38 12.63 -15.84
CA CYS A 596 3.53 12.19 -14.73
C CYS A 596 3.60 10.67 -14.54
N SER A 597 3.54 9.95 -15.65
CA SER A 597 3.65 8.50 -15.70
C SER A 597 4.98 8.01 -15.18
N TYR A 598 6.07 8.65 -15.61
CA TYR A 598 7.42 8.27 -15.22
C TYR A 598 7.63 8.41 -13.70
N SER A 599 7.19 9.52 -13.11
CA SER A 599 7.30 9.74 -11.65
C SER A 599 6.44 8.75 -10.85
N SER A 600 5.21 8.49 -11.29
CA SER A 600 4.26 7.61 -10.58
C SER A 600 4.66 6.14 -10.66
N ALA A 601 5.14 5.72 -11.83
CA ALA A 601 5.68 4.39 -12.05
C ALA A 601 6.91 4.15 -11.15
N THR A 602 7.91 5.03 -11.21
CA THR A 602 9.16 4.86 -10.46
C THR A 602 8.94 4.75 -8.95
N THR A 603 7.99 5.52 -8.42
CA THR A 603 7.69 5.55 -7.00
C THR A 603 6.98 4.29 -6.51
N SER A 604 5.96 3.82 -7.25
CA SER A 604 5.27 2.55 -6.97
C SER A 604 6.25 1.36 -6.96
N GLN A 605 7.22 1.40 -7.86
CA GLN A 605 8.22 0.36 -8.00
C GLN A 605 9.30 0.41 -6.93
N ALA A 606 9.70 1.60 -6.49
CA ALA A 606 10.57 1.76 -5.33
C ALA A 606 9.93 1.16 -4.06
N LEU A 607 8.65 1.45 -3.83
CA LEU A 607 7.87 0.90 -2.70
C LEU A 607 7.80 -0.64 -2.72
N SER A 608 7.55 -1.21 -3.91
CA SER A 608 7.51 -2.66 -4.11
C SER A 608 8.88 -3.29 -3.88
N ALA A 609 9.94 -2.69 -4.43
CA ALA A 609 11.32 -3.16 -4.24
C ALA A 609 11.75 -3.15 -2.77
N MET A 610 11.40 -2.10 -2.00
CA MET A 610 11.70 -2.03 -0.57
C MET A 610 10.93 -3.09 0.24
N SER A 611 9.67 -3.36 -0.13
CA SER A 611 8.86 -4.41 0.50
C SER A 611 9.48 -5.80 0.29
N GLU A 612 9.97 -6.08 -0.92
CA GLU A 612 10.68 -7.33 -1.25
C GLU A 612 12.02 -7.45 -0.53
N MET A 613 12.78 -6.36 -0.40
CA MET A 613 14.01 -6.33 0.40
C MET A 613 13.73 -6.64 1.87
N LYS A 614 12.63 -6.14 2.42
CA LYS A 614 12.22 -6.42 3.80
C LYS A 614 11.80 -7.89 3.98
N ILE A 615 11.12 -8.50 3.00
CA ILE A 615 10.87 -9.95 2.99
C ILE A 615 12.20 -10.73 3.00
N GLY A 616 13.16 -10.31 2.17
CA GLY A 616 14.50 -10.90 2.14
C GLY A 616 15.23 -10.80 3.48
N GLN A 617 15.11 -9.65 4.17
CA GLN A 617 15.66 -9.46 5.52
C GLN A 617 14.99 -10.38 6.53
N TYR A 618 13.66 -10.50 6.51
CA TYR A 618 12.95 -11.41 7.41
C TYR A 618 13.31 -12.87 7.17
N ALA A 619 13.57 -13.28 5.93
CA ALA A 619 13.97 -14.65 5.60
C ALA A 619 15.51 -14.88 5.61
N HIS A 620 16.28 -13.91 6.12
CA HIS A 620 17.75 -13.97 6.22
C HIS A 620 18.46 -14.27 4.89
N MET A 621 17.98 -13.67 3.82
CA MET A 621 18.54 -13.84 2.48
C MET A 621 19.82 -13.00 2.28
N PRO A 622 20.82 -13.50 1.53
CA PRO A 622 21.96 -12.70 1.11
C PRO A 622 21.47 -11.48 0.29
N PRO A 623 21.91 -10.24 0.60
CA PRO A 623 21.45 -9.04 -0.11
C PRO A 623 21.68 -9.07 -1.63
N ILE A 624 22.80 -9.67 -2.06
CA ILE A 624 23.13 -9.87 -3.48
C ILE A 624 22.10 -10.78 -4.16
N ALA A 625 21.66 -11.85 -3.47
CA ALA A 625 20.67 -12.78 -4.02
C ALA A 625 19.29 -12.13 -4.14
N VAL A 626 18.92 -11.24 -3.21
CA VAL A 626 17.69 -10.44 -3.29
C VAL A 626 17.75 -9.49 -4.49
N ALA A 627 18.82 -8.72 -4.64
CA ALA A 627 18.99 -7.80 -5.76
C ALA A 627 19.00 -8.52 -7.12
N ALA A 628 19.65 -9.69 -7.21
CA ALA A 628 19.64 -10.53 -8.41
C ALA A 628 18.25 -11.08 -8.76
N ALA A 629 17.49 -11.52 -7.73
CA ALA A 629 16.11 -11.98 -7.90
C ALA A 629 15.21 -10.86 -8.43
N GLN A 630 15.31 -9.68 -7.83
CA GLN A 630 14.59 -8.48 -8.24
C GLN A 630 14.89 -8.08 -9.69
N ALA A 631 16.17 -8.03 -10.06
CA ALA A 631 16.60 -7.69 -11.42
C ALA A 631 16.06 -8.70 -12.46
N THR A 632 16.09 -9.99 -12.12
CA THR A 632 15.59 -11.07 -12.99
C THR A 632 14.07 -10.98 -13.16
N GLY A 633 13.34 -10.82 -12.06
CA GLY A 633 11.87 -10.69 -12.08
C GLY A 633 11.43 -9.46 -12.87
N MET A 634 12.08 -8.31 -12.66
CA MET A 634 11.84 -7.10 -13.43
C MET A 634 12.02 -7.31 -14.93
N PHE A 635 13.13 -7.92 -15.36
CA PHE A 635 13.41 -8.14 -16.77
C PHE A 635 12.38 -9.07 -17.43
N VAL A 636 12.05 -10.18 -16.77
CA VAL A 636 11.01 -11.12 -17.22
C VAL A 636 9.65 -10.43 -17.31
N GLY A 637 9.26 -9.70 -16.26
CA GLY A 637 7.99 -8.99 -16.19
C GLY A 637 7.83 -7.95 -17.30
N VAL A 638 8.87 -7.16 -17.60
CA VAL A 638 8.82 -6.15 -18.67
C VAL A 638 8.55 -6.78 -20.04
N ILE A 639 9.24 -7.87 -20.37
CA ILE A 639 9.08 -8.56 -21.65
C ILE A 639 7.67 -9.14 -21.77
N VAL A 640 7.21 -9.86 -20.74
CA VAL A 640 5.89 -10.51 -20.75
C VAL A 640 4.77 -9.48 -20.79
N ASN A 641 4.87 -8.42 -19.98
CA ASN A 641 3.90 -7.33 -19.97
C ASN A 641 3.75 -6.68 -21.35
N TYR A 642 4.84 -6.46 -22.08
CA TYR A 642 4.77 -5.93 -23.45
C TYR A 642 4.00 -6.86 -24.38
N PHE A 643 4.33 -8.15 -24.43
CA PHE A 643 3.66 -9.11 -25.34
C PHE A 643 2.18 -9.29 -24.99
N VAL A 644 1.85 -9.38 -23.71
CA VAL A 644 0.46 -9.52 -23.26
C VAL A 644 -0.34 -8.26 -23.56
N LEU A 645 0.23 -7.06 -23.40
CA LEU A 645 -0.44 -5.82 -23.80
C LEU A 645 -0.72 -5.80 -25.31
N GLN A 646 0.27 -6.13 -26.14
CA GLN A 646 0.08 -6.19 -27.60
C GLN A 646 -0.99 -7.22 -28.00
N GLY A 647 -0.99 -8.40 -27.37
CA GLY A 647 -2.03 -9.40 -27.56
C GLY A 647 -3.43 -8.89 -27.18
N LEU A 648 -3.53 -8.15 -26.07
CA LEU A 648 -4.79 -7.58 -25.60
C LEU A 648 -5.30 -6.46 -26.51
N LEU A 649 -4.43 -5.53 -26.92
CA LEU A 649 -4.78 -4.42 -27.82
C LEU A 649 -5.24 -4.93 -29.20
N ASN A 650 -4.60 -5.98 -29.72
CA ASN A 650 -4.99 -6.56 -31.01
C ASN A 650 -6.31 -7.35 -30.95
N SER A 651 -6.63 -7.97 -29.80
CA SER A 651 -7.79 -8.86 -29.68
C SER A 651 -9.04 -8.20 -29.07
N GLN A 652 -8.89 -7.19 -28.20
CA GLN A 652 -9.96 -6.61 -27.38
C GLN A 652 -10.04 -5.07 -27.51
N ARG A 653 -9.60 -4.50 -28.64
CA ARG A 653 -9.53 -3.04 -28.85
C ARG A 653 -10.85 -2.33 -28.56
N GLU A 654 -11.97 -2.86 -29.06
CA GLU A 654 -13.29 -2.25 -28.90
C GLU A 654 -13.76 -2.24 -27.44
N ALA A 655 -13.49 -3.32 -26.69
CA ALA A 655 -13.83 -3.41 -25.27
C ALA A 655 -13.01 -2.42 -24.43
N LEU A 656 -11.73 -2.20 -24.78
CA LEU A 656 -10.86 -1.26 -24.07
C LEU A 656 -11.14 0.22 -24.37
N LEU A 657 -11.93 0.53 -25.41
CA LEU A 657 -12.39 1.88 -25.67
C LEU A 657 -13.62 2.27 -24.82
N LEU A 658 -14.35 1.28 -24.30
CA LEU A 658 -15.59 1.50 -23.55
C LEU A 658 -15.34 1.53 -22.03
N PRO A 659 -15.96 2.45 -21.26
CA PRO A 659 -15.78 2.53 -19.80
C PRO A 659 -16.26 1.27 -19.08
N ASN A 660 -17.35 0.67 -19.56
CA ASN A 660 -17.93 -0.56 -19.01
C ASN A 660 -17.43 -1.81 -19.75
N GLY A 661 -16.72 -1.61 -20.86
CA GLY A 661 -16.17 -2.66 -21.71
C GLY A 661 -17.18 -3.69 -22.18
N ASN A 662 -16.77 -4.96 -22.22
CA ASN A 662 -17.59 -6.10 -22.65
C ASN A 662 -17.99 -7.03 -21.48
N GLY A 663 -17.89 -6.54 -20.25
CA GLY A 663 -18.11 -7.32 -19.01
C GLY A 663 -16.92 -8.19 -18.58
N PHE A 664 -15.93 -8.44 -19.45
CA PHE A 664 -14.69 -9.17 -19.11
C PHE A 664 -13.48 -8.25 -19.03
N TYR A 665 -13.33 -7.39 -20.03
CA TYR A 665 -12.33 -6.34 -20.07
C TYR A 665 -13.01 -4.97 -20.03
N SER A 666 -12.33 -3.99 -19.47
CA SER A 666 -12.78 -2.60 -19.34
C SER A 666 -11.67 -1.61 -19.67
N GLY A 667 -12.05 -0.55 -20.38
CA GLY A 667 -11.20 0.59 -20.69
C GLY A 667 -11.06 1.63 -19.58
N THR A 668 -11.72 1.47 -18.43
CA THR A 668 -11.80 2.49 -17.36
C THR A 668 -10.44 3.10 -17.00
N ILE A 669 -9.40 2.28 -16.82
CA ILE A 669 -8.08 2.75 -16.38
C ILE A 669 -7.38 3.55 -17.48
N VAL A 670 -7.48 3.07 -18.73
CA VAL A 670 -6.94 3.77 -19.90
C VAL A 670 -7.67 5.09 -20.10
N GLN A 671 -8.98 5.12 -19.87
CA GLN A 671 -9.78 6.34 -19.91
C GLN A 671 -9.40 7.32 -18.81
N ASN A 672 -9.25 6.86 -17.57
CA ASN A 672 -8.81 7.71 -16.46
C ASN A 672 -7.44 8.32 -16.75
N TYR A 673 -6.54 7.52 -17.30
CA TYR A 673 -5.22 7.99 -17.71
C TYR A 673 -5.29 8.98 -18.88
N GLY A 674 -6.05 8.68 -19.94
CA GLY A 674 -6.25 9.59 -21.08
C GLY A 674 -6.93 10.90 -20.70
N ALA A 675 -7.93 10.85 -19.84
CA ALA A 675 -8.58 12.02 -19.23
C ALA A 675 -7.57 12.87 -18.46
N SER A 676 -6.78 12.24 -17.59
CA SER A 676 -5.73 12.92 -16.82
C SER A 676 -4.65 13.51 -17.73
N ALA A 677 -4.22 12.79 -18.77
CA ALA A 677 -3.22 13.23 -19.73
C ALA A 677 -3.67 14.47 -20.51
N ILE A 678 -4.95 14.58 -20.87
CA ILE A 678 -5.48 15.76 -21.56
C ILE A 678 -5.65 16.96 -20.61
N ALA A 679 -6.22 16.73 -19.43
CA ALA A 679 -6.45 17.79 -18.46
C ALA A 679 -5.14 18.38 -17.92
N TRP A 680 -4.17 17.52 -17.59
CA TRP A 680 -2.87 17.91 -17.03
C TRP A 680 -1.76 18.10 -18.07
N GLY A 681 -1.95 17.61 -19.29
CA GLY A 681 -1.06 17.88 -20.41
C GLY A 681 -1.45 19.19 -21.10
N LYS A 682 -2.47 19.10 -21.96
CA LYS A 682 -2.90 20.17 -22.86
C LYS A 682 -3.57 21.35 -22.15
N PHE A 683 -4.60 21.09 -21.34
CA PHE A 683 -5.40 22.17 -20.73
C PHE A 683 -4.89 22.59 -19.34
N SER A 684 -3.65 22.25 -19.02
CA SER A 684 -3.11 22.31 -17.67
C SER A 684 -3.04 23.74 -17.12
N HIS A 685 -2.53 24.68 -17.91
CA HIS A 685 -2.50 26.10 -17.54
C HIS A 685 -3.90 26.70 -17.43
N GLN A 686 -4.81 26.36 -18.35
CA GLN A 686 -6.16 26.94 -18.37
C GLN A 686 -7.04 26.41 -17.22
N LEU A 687 -6.84 25.16 -16.80
CA LEU A 687 -7.61 24.53 -15.74
C LEU A 687 -7.03 24.78 -14.35
N TYR A 688 -5.70 24.72 -14.19
CA TYR A 688 -5.04 24.68 -12.88
C TYR A 688 -4.16 25.90 -12.57
N ALA A 689 -3.86 26.79 -13.52
CA ALA A 689 -3.10 28.00 -13.19
C ALA A 689 -3.92 28.98 -12.33
N TRP A 690 -3.29 30.06 -11.91
CA TRP A 690 -3.93 31.10 -11.10
C TRP A 690 -5.16 31.67 -11.81
N GLY A 691 -6.33 31.61 -11.16
CA GLY A 691 -7.61 32.00 -11.76
C GLY A 691 -8.28 30.92 -12.63
N GLY A 692 -7.64 29.76 -12.80
CA GLY A 692 -8.22 28.58 -13.46
C GLY A 692 -9.30 27.91 -12.61
N ARG A 693 -10.19 27.15 -13.27
CA ARG A 693 -11.38 26.53 -12.66
C ARG A 693 -11.05 25.55 -11.53
N TYR A 694 -9.93 24.83 -11.61
CA TYR A 694 -9.48 23.84 -10.63
C TYR A 694 -8.23 24.29 -9.87
N PHE A 695 -8.01 25.59 -9.72
CA PHE A 695 -6.90 26.16 -8.95
C PHE A 695 -6.82 25.65 -7.49
N SER A 696 -7.94 25.16 -6.93
CA SER A 696 -7.99 24.52 -5.63
C SER A 696 -7.13 23.26 -5.52
N VAL A 697 -6.94 22.50 -6.60
CA VAL A 697 -6.14 21.25 -6.61
C VAL A 697 -4.64 21.53 -6.39
N PRO A 698 -4.01 22.48 -7.11
CA PRO A 698 -2.70 23.04 -6.76
C PRO A 698 -2.57 23.59 -5.34
N LEU A 699 -3.52 24.42 -4.92
CA LEU A 699 -3.49 25.06 -3.60
C LEU A 699 -3.45 24.04 -2.47
N ALA A 700 -4.11 22.89 -2.67
CA ALA A 700 -4.11 21.79 -1.74
C ALA A 700 -2.69 21.25 -1.44
N LEU A 701 -1.71 21.38 -2.34
CA LEU A 701 -0.32 21.05 -2.05
C LEU A 701 0.28 21.96 -0.96
N GLY A 702 -0.02 23.26 -1.01
CA GLY A 702 0.39 24.21 0.02
C GLY A 702 -0.31 23.95 1.36
N TYR A 703 -1.63 23.74 1.32
CA TYR A 703 -2.39 23.42 2.53
C TYR A 703 -1.96 22.11 3.18
N GLY A 704 -1.65 21.08 2.38
CA GLY A 704 -1.22 19.79 2.91
C GLY A 704 0.15 19.85 3.58
N LEU A 705 1.06 20.71 3.13
CA LEU A 705 2.31 20.97 3.88
C LEU A 705 2.04 21.55 5.26
N CYS A 706 1.00 22.37 5.42
CA CYS A 706 0.65 22.99 6.71
C CYS A 706 -0.18 22.07 7.62
N LEU A 707 -0.93 21.12 7.06
CA LEU A 707 -1.95 20.33 7.78
C LEU A 707 -1.39 19.50 8.96
N PRO A 708 -0.19 18.90 8.89
CA PRO A 708 0.44 18.20 10.02
C PRO A 708 0.93 19.09 11.15
N ILE A 709 1.18 20.38 10.91
CA ILE A 709 1.81 21.28 11.88
C ILE A 709 0.92 21.49 13.11
N PRO A 710 -0.38 21.82 12.99
CA PRO A 710 -1.26 21.96 14.15
C PRO A 710 -1.31 20.70 15.02
N PHE A 711 -1.40 19.51 14.42
CA PHE A 711 -1.47 18.26 15.17
C PHE A 711 -0.17 17.96 15.92
N TYR A 712 0.97 18.28 15.31
CA TYR A 712 2.26 18.19 15.98
C TYR A 712 2.39 19.19 17.14
N LEU A 713 1.94 20.43 16.95
CA LEU A 713 1.94 21.44 18.02
C LEU A 713 1.01 21.03 19.17
N ILE A 714 -0.18 20.51 18.87
CA ILE A 714 -1.12 19.98 19.87
C ILE A 714 -0.47 18.84 20.66
N HIS A 715 0.23 17.90 19.99
CA HIS A 715 0.95 16.85 20.69
C HIS A 715 2.08 17.39 21.58
N LYS A 716 2.79 18.44 21.13
CA LYS A 716 3.86 19.07 21.92
C LYS A 716 3.31 19.82 23.15
N LEU A 717 2.13 20.41 23.03
CA LEU A 717 1.45 21.11 24.12
C LEU A 717 0.75 20.13 25.09
N TRP A 718 0.15 19.07 24.54
CA TRP A 718 -0.52 18.01 25.28
C TRP A 718 0.00 16.63 24.82
N PRO A 719 1.03 16.09 25.50
CA PRO A 719 1.61 14.79 25.17
C PRO A 719 0.66 13.66 25.57
N HIS A 720 -0.38 13.45 24.76
CA HIS A 720 -1.30 12.32 24.89
C HIS A 720 -0.84 11.17 23.97
N PRO A 721 -0.86 9.90 24.44
CA PRO A 721 -0.32 8.77 23.69
C PRO A 721 -0.96 8.58 22.30
N HIS A 722 -2.28 8.77 22.19
CA HIS A 722 -3.01 8.55 20.93
C HIS A 722 -2.84 9.65 19.87
N LEU A 723 -2.33 10.83 20.23
CA LEU A 723 -2.14 11.92 19.26
C LEU A 723 -0.94 11.66 18.33
N LYS A 724 0.02 10.85 18.77
CA LYS A 724 1.15 10.42 17.96
C LYS A 724 0.75 9.44 16.86
N ASP A 725 -0.29 8.66 17.11
CA ASP A 725 -0.79 7.64 16.17
C ASP A 725 -1.66 8.27 15.06
N PHE A 726 -2.05 9.54 15.21
CA PHE A 726 -2.88 10.23 14.23
C PHE A 726 -2.06 10.66 13.01
N ASN A 727 -2.30 9.98 11.89
CA ASN A 727 -1.54 10.15 10.66
C ASN A 727 -2.43 10.79 9.57
N ILE A 728 -2.27 12.10 9.39
CA ILE A 728 -3.04 12.91 8.42
C ILE A 728 -2.90 12.45 6.98
N PRO A 729 -1.68 12.26 6.42
CA PRO A 729 -1.56 11.84 5.03
C PRO A 729 -2.25 10.50 4.78
N LEU A 730 -2.28 9.62 5.78
CA LEU A 730 -3.03 8.36 5.70
C LEU A 730 -4.55 8.59 5.63
N VAL A 731 -5.10 9.50 6.43
CA VAL A 731 -6.53 9.88 6.36
C VAL A 731 -6.86 10.46 4.99
N CYS A 732 -6.08 11.43 4.49
CA CYS A 732 -6.30 12.03 3.17
C CYS A 732 -6.20 10.98 2.05
N GLY A 733 -5.24 10.05 2.13
CA GLY A 733 -5.10 8.95 1.19
C GLY A 733 -6.32 8.03 1.15
N PHE A 734 -6.85 7.64 2.31
CA PHE A 734 -8.07 6.81 2.36
C PHE A 734 -9.32 7.54 1.88
N VAL A 735 -9.44 8.87 2.12
CA VAL A 735 -10.53 9.68 1.54
C VAL A 735 -10.46 9.63 0.01
N ALA A 736 -9.29 9.84 -0.57
CA ALA A 736 -9.11 9.75 -2.02
C ALA A 736 -9.42 8.35 -2.58
N LEU A 737 -9.04 7.29 -1.86
CA LEU A 737 -9.38 5.92 -2.25
C LEU A 737 -10.89 5.65 -2.21
N SER A 738 -11.64 6.35 -1.35
CA SER A 738 -13.08 6.14 -1.15
C SER A 738 -13.92 6.41 -2.40
N SER A 739 -13.40 7.19 -3.33
CA SER A 739 -14.05 7.54 -4.61
C SER A 739 -13.53 6.76 -5.81
N LEU A 740 -12.52 5.91 -5.62
CA LEU A 740 -11.86 5.17 -6.72
C LEU A 740 -12.23 3.69 -6.67
N GLY A 741 -12.70 3.16 -7.80
CA GLY A 741 -12.97 1.73 -7.98
C GLY A 741 -14.25 1.25 -7.29
N VAL A 742 -14.22 -0.01 -6.86
CA VAL A 742 -15.32 -0.68 -6.14
C VAL A 742 -15.22 -0.32 -4.67
N SER A 743 -16.35 0.06 -4.08
CA SER A 743 -16.45 0.43 -2.67
C SER A 743 -17.13 -0.62 -1.81
N ALA A 744 -17.77 -1.61 -2.44
CA ALA A 744 -18.29 -2.79 -1.78
C ALA A 744 -17.22 -3.42 -0.89
N GLY A 745 -17.60 -3.87 0.31
CA GLY A 745 -16.71 -4.62 1.20
C GLY A 745 -15.75 -3.79 2.07
N ARG A 746 -15.61 -2.48 1.89
CA ARG A 746 -14.81 -1.63 2.80
C ARG A 746 -15.28 -1.74 4.25
N THR A 747 -16.59 -1.77 4.47
CA THR A 747 -17.19 -1.94 5.80
C THR A 747 -16.75 -3.27 6.41
N MET A 748 -16.84 -4.36 5.65
CA MET A 748 -16.42 -5.69 6.11
C MET A 748 -14.90 -5.77 6.34
N ASN A 749 -14.09 -5.14 5.48
CA ASN A 749 -12.64 -5.02 5.66
C ASN A 749 -12.29 -4.37 7.00
N ILE A 750 -12.93 -3.25 7.34
CA ILE A 750 -12.74 -2.56 8.63
C ILE A 750 -13.22 -3.44 9.79
N LEU A 751 -14.38 -4.11 9.67
CA LEU A 751 -14.90 -4.98 10.73
C LEU A 751 -13.99 -6.18 11.01
N VAL A 752 -13.51 -6.85 9.96
CA VAL A 752 -12.57 -7.97 10.07
C VAL A 752 -11.24 -7.50 10.65
N GLY A 753 -10.77 -6.32 10.22
CA GLY A 753 -9.60 -5.67 10.77
C GLY A 753 -9.73 -5.42 12.28
N LEU A 754 -10.83 -4.81 12.71
CA LEU A 754 -11.11 -4.53 14.12
C LEU A 754 -11.26 -5.83 14.92
N ALA A 755 -11.92 -6.85 14.39
CA ALA A 755 -12.02 -8.14 15.06
C ALA A 755 -10.64 -8.78 15.29
N SER A 756 -9.75 -8.71 14.30
CA SER A 756 -8.38 -9.22 14.42
C SER A 756 -7.52 -8.38 15.37
N GLN A 757 -7.44 -7.06 15.14
CA GLN A 757 -6.50 -6.17 15.82
C GLN A 757 -7.00 -5.61 17.16
N LEU A 758 -8.29 -5.37 17.32
CA LEU A 758 -8.87 -4.87 18.58
C LEU A 758 -9.25 -6.02 19.51
N TRP A 759 -9.92 -7.06 18.99
CA TRP A 759 -10.45 -8.16 19.81
C TRP A 759 -9.44 -9.30 19.97
N ALA A 760 -9.00 -9.93 18.88
CA ALA A 760 -8.12 -11.10 18.97
C ALA A 760 -6.75 -10.75 19.58
N ARG A 761 -6.15 -9.62 19.19
CA ARG A 761 -4.87 -9.16 19.77
C ARG A 761 -4.98 -8.83 21.26
N ARG A 762 -6.10 -8.29 21.73
CA ARG A 762 -6.31 -7.88 23.13
C ARG A 762 -6.67 -9.03 24.07
N TYR A 763 -7.56 -9.93 23.62
CA TYR A 763 -8.08 -11.01 24.47
C TYR A 763 -7.33 -12.34 24.27
N TYR A 764 -6.75 -12.57 23.08
CA TYR A 764 -6.06 -13.82 22.73
C TYR A 764 -4.69 -13.55 22.06
N PRO A 765 -3.76 -12.83 22.69
CA PRO A 765 -2.48 -12.44 22.08
C PRO A 765 -1.66 -13.64 21.60
N ALA A 766 -1.59 -14.73 22.39
CA ALA A 766 -0.85 -15.93 22.02
C ALA A 766 -1.42 -16.62 20.76
N TRP A 767 -2.73 -16.55 20.54
CA TRP A 767 -3.36 -17.06 19.32
C TRP A 767 -3.10 -16.13 18.13
N PHE A 768 -3.19 -14.82 18.36
CA PHE A 768 -2.98 -13.80 17.34
C PHE A 768 -1.60 -13.93 16.68
N TYR A 769 -0.52 -13.82 17.47
CA TYR A 769 0.84 -13.90 16.92
C TYR A 769 1.13 -15.26 16.27
N LYS A 770 0.50 -16.33 16.78
CA LYS A 770 0.72 -17.68 16.27
C LYS A 770 -0.02 -18.01 14.98
N TYR A 771 -1.25 -17.51 14.81
CA TYR A 771 -2.14 -17.98 13.74
C TYR A 771 -2.68 -16.88 12.84
N ASN A 772 -2.80 -15.63 13.29
CA ASN A 772 -3.47 -14.56 12.53
C ASN A 772 -2.81 -14.33 11.16
N TYR A 773 -1.49 -14.17 11.12
CA TYR A 773 -0.75 -13.93 9.87
C TYR A 773 -0.78 -15.15 8.93
N VAL A 774 -0.75 -16.37 9.48
CA VAL A 774 -0.85 -17.62 8.71
C VAL A 774 -2.26 -17.78 8.12
N ILE A 775 -3.30 -17.41 8.88
CA ILE A 775 -4.68 -17.40 8.42
C ILE A 775 -4.85 -16.36 7.30
N SER A 776 -4.29 -15.16 7.46
CA SER A 776 -4.30 -14.14 6.40
C SER A 776 -3.66 -14.67 5.11
N ALA A 777 -2.50 -15.31 5.22
CA ALA A 777 -1.83 -15.93 4.08
C ALA A 777 -2.68 -17.04 3.42
N ALA A 778 -3.37 -17.86 4.23
CA ALA A 778 -4.25 -18.91 3.73
C ALA A 778 -5.49 -18.35 3.01
N LEU A 779 -6.11 -17.30 3.57
CA LEU A 779 -7.29 -16.64 3.00
C LEU A 779 -6.95 -16.01 1.64
N ASP A 780 -5.86 -15.25 1.57
CA ASP A 780 -5.42 -14.61 0.33
C ASP A 780 -4.97 -15.62 -0.71
N GLY A 781 -4.18 -16.63 -0.31
CA GLY A 781 -3.67 -17.67 -1.21
C GLY A 781 -4.78 -18.55 -1.79
N GLY A 782 -5.72 -19.01 -0.97
CA GLY A 782 -6.81 -19.90 -1.39
C GLY A 782 -7.80 -19.20 -2.32
N THR A 783 -8.15 -17.95 -2.01
CA THR A 783 -9.03 -17.10 -2.81
C THR A 783 -8.47 -16.88 -4.21
N GLN A 784 -7.19 -16.50 -4.32
CA GLN A 784 -6.58 -16.19 -5.62
C GLN A 784 -6.47 -17.40 -6.55
N ILE A 785 -6.24 -18.60 -6.02
CA ILE A 785 -6.20 -19.83 -6.83
C ILE A 785 -7.53 -20.10 -7.49
N ILE A 786 -8.60 -19.97 -6.73
CA ILE A 786 -9.95 -20.27 -7.22
C ILE A 786 -10.44 -19.17 -8.15
N ILE A 787 -10.15 -17.90 -7.86
CA ILE A 787 -10.47 -16.80 -8.77
C ILE A 787 -9.72 -16.94 -10.09
N LEU A 788 -8.45 -17.33 -10.07
CA LEU A 788 -7.68 -17.60 -11.28
C LEU A 788 -8.29 -18.77 -12.06
N LEU A 789 -8.60 -19.88 -11.37
CA LEU A 789 -9.22 -21.06 -11.99
C LEU A 789 -10.58 -20.72 -12.61
N LEU A 790 -11.47 -20.04 -11.87
CA LEU A 790 -12.79 -19.61 -12.34
C LEU A 790 -12.68 -18.61 -13.49
N SER A 791 -11.71 -17.69 -13.42
CA SER A 791 -11.46 -16.72 -14.49
C SER A 791 -11.06 -17.41 -15.80
N LEU A 792 -10.18 -18.41 -15.72
CA LEU A 792 -9.66 -19.14 -16.88
C LEU A 792 -10.70 -20.13 -17.45
N THR A 793 -11.37 -20.89 -16.59
CA THR A 793 -12.27 -21.97 -17.01
C THR A 793 -13.68 -21.45 -17.28
N VAL A 794 -14.34 -20.93 -16.25
CA VAL A 794 -15.79 -20.73 -16.27
C VAL A 794 -16.20 -19.35 -16.79
N GLN A 795 -15.38 -18.33 -16.53
CA GLN A 795 -15.57 -16.97 -17.03
C GLN A 795 -14.98 -16.78 -18.44
N GLY A 796 -14.56 -17.85 -19.12
CA GLY A 796 -14.19 -17.81 -20.55
C GLY A 796 -12.80 -17.27 -20.87
N GLY A 797 -11.88 -17.21 -19.89
CA GLY A 797 -10.49 -16.79 -20.11
C GLY A 797 -9.69 -17.68 -21.08
N VAL A 798 -10.04 -18.96 -21.21
CA VAL A 798 -9.41 -19.93 -22.15
C VAL A 798 -10.27 -20.15 -23.41
N GLY A 799 -11.19 -19.22 -23.69
CA GLY A 799 -12.06 -19.26 -24.86
C GLY A 799 -13.48 -19.76 -24.56
N PRO A 800 -14.35 -19.79 -25.58
CA PRO A 800 -15.79 -20.05 -25.41
C PRO A 800 -16.15 -21.49 -25.01
N LEU A 801 -15.22 -22.44 -25.15
CA LEU A 801 -15.45 -23.89 -25.00
C LEU A 801 -15.89 -24.33 -23.59
N LEU A 802 -15.64 -23.55 -22.54
CA LEU A 802 -15.98 -23.87 -21.15
C LEU A 802 -16.83 -22.80 -20.46
N LYS A 803 -17.39 -21.85 -21.22
CA LYS A 803 -18.26 -20.80 -20.68
C LYS A 803 -19.60 -21.39 -20.27
N LEU A 804 -19.70 -21.85 -19.02
CA LEU A 804 -20.96 -22.25 -18.42
C LEU A 804 -21.77 -20.99 -18.07
N GLN A 805 -22.86 -20.77 -18.81
CA GLN A 805 -23.81 -19.69 -18.52
C GLN A 805 -24.79 -20.17 -17.43
N ILE A 806 -24.70 -19.57 -16.24
CA ILE A 806 -25.70 -19.75 -15.19
C ILE A 806 -26.94 -18.92 -15.57
N PRO A 807 -28.17 -19.45 -15.40
CA PRO A 807 -29.39 -18.66 -15.57
C PRO A 807 -29.40 -17.43 -14.64
N SER A 808 -30.17 -16.42 -15.00
CA SER A 808 -30.39 -15.27 -14.12
C SER A 808 -31.38 -15.62 -13.02
N TYR A 809 -31.07 -15.20 -11.79
CA TYR A 809 -31.94 -15.35 -10.61
C TYR A 809 -31.55 -14.31 -9.56
N PHE A 810 -32.25 -14.27 -8.41
CA PHE A 810 -32.07 -13.21 -7.41
C PHE A 810 -30.63 -13.04 -6.86
N LEU A 811 -29.77 -14.05 -6.91
CA LEU A 811 -28.38 -13.90 -6.45
C LEU A 811 -27.38 -13.81 -7.61
N ASN A 812 -27.89 -13.87 -8.84
CA ASN A 812 -27.17 -13.68 -10.10
C ASN A 812 -28.03 -12.83 -11.05
N PRO A 813 -28.20 -11.52 -10.78
CA PRO A 813 -29.03 -10.66 -11.60
C PRO A 813 -28.48 -10.55 -13.03
N SER A 814 -29.37 -10.54 -14.02
CA SER A 814 -28.98 -10.28 -15.41
C SER A 814 -28.69 -8.79 -15.61
N TYR A 815 -27.65 -8.51 -16.39
CA TYR A 815 -27.38 -7.16 -16.91
C TYR A 815 -28.66 -6.58 -17.56
N PRO A 816 -29.03 -5.30 -17.33
CA PRO A 816 -28.26 -4.21 -16.73
C PRO A 816 -28.42 -4.01 -15.21
N MET A 817 -29.10 -4.91 -14.49
CA MET A 817 -29.30 -4.76 -13.06
C MET A 817 -27.98 -4.96 -12.29
N PRO A 818 -27.54 -4.01 -11.44
CA PRO A 818 -26.32 -4.16 -10.66
C PRO A 818 -26.49 -5.24 -9.59
N ARG A 819 -25.34 -5.79 -9.13
CA ARG A 819 -25.30 -6.95 -8.23
C ARG A 819 -25.84 -6.65 -6.83
N ASP A 820 -25.82 -5.39 -6.40
CA ASP A 820 -26.36 -4.89 -5.14
C ASP A 820 -27.81 -4.39 -5.22
N TYR A 821 -28.47 -4.54 -6.37
CA TYR A 821 -29.85 -4.07 -6.63
C TYR A 821 -30.05 -2.56 -6.46
N CYS A 822 -28.99 -1.76 -6.44
CA CYS A 822 -29.11 -0.31 -6.38
C CYS A 822 -29.67 0.27 -7.68
N TYR A 823 -30.29 1.44 -7.59
CA TYR A 823 -30.84 2.14 -8.75
C TYR A 823 -29.71 2.77 -9.57
N LEU A 824 -29.48 2.28 -10.80
CA LEU A 824 -28.66 3.02 -11.76
C LEU A 824 -29.57 3.97 -12.57
N ARG A 825 -29.43 5.27 -12.35
CA ARG A 825 -30.04 6.27 -13.25
C ARG A 825 -29.36 6.10 -14.61
N ASN A 826 -30.12 5.83 -15.67
CA ASN A 826 -29.62 5.64 -17.03
C ASN A 826 -28.56 6.69 -17.41
N THR A 827 -27.28 6.36 -17.26
CA THR A 827 -26.17 7.17 -17.75
C THR A 827 -25.93 6.79 -19.22
N HIS A 828 -26.76 7.36 -20.09
CA HIS A 828 -26.70 7.37 -21.55
C HIS A 828 -27.02 6.07 -22.30
N PRO A 829 -27.66 6.17 -23.49
CA PRO A 829 -28.19 5.03 -24.22
C PRO A 829 -27.06 4.17 -24.79
N HIS A 830 -27.21 2.86 -24.65
CA HIS A 830 -26.45 1.89 -25.41
C HIS A 830 -26.52 2.23 -26.92
N PRO A 831 -25.42 2.16 -27.68
CA PRO A 831 -25.55 1.79 -29.07
C PRO A 831 -26.10 0.36 -29.07
N VAL A 832 -27.42 0.24 -29.27
CA VAL A 832 -28.08 -1.03 -29.58
C VAL A 832 -27.32 -1.63 -30.77
N PRO A 833 -26.76 -2.85 -30.68
CA PRO A 833 -26.25 -3.51 -31.88
C PRO A 833 -27.40 -3.55 -32.90
N PRO A 834 -27.20 -3.16 -34.17
CA PRO A 834 -28.28 -3.15 -35.13
C PRO A 834 -28.95 -4.52 -35.10
N ASN A 835 -30.24 -4.54 -34.79
CA ASN A 835 -31.06 -5.73 -34.85
C ASN A 835 -30.81 -6.40 -36.19
N SER A 836 -30.20 -7.58 -36.16
CA SER A 836 -30.25 -8.52 -37.28
C SER A 836 -31.65 -9.10 -37.32
N THR A 837 -32.57 -8.32 -37.86
CA THR A 837 -33.83 -8.81 -38.42
C THR A 837 -33.81 -8.45 -39.90
N GLY A 838 -33.54 -9.48 -40.71
CA GLY A 838 -33.38 -9.43 -42.16
C GLY A 838 -32.63 -10.68 -42.61
#